data_AF-A0A0D2FTP7-F1
#
_entry.id   AF-A0A0D2FTP7-F1
#
_cell.length_a   1.000
_cell.length_b   1.000
_cell.length_c   1.000
_cell.angle_alpha   90.00
_cell.angle_beta   90.00
_cell.angle_gamma   90.00
#
_symmetry.space_group_name_H-M   'P 1'
#
loop_
_entity.id
_entity.type
_entity.pdbx_description
1 polymer ?
#
loop_
_entity_poly.entity_id
_entity_poly.type
_entity_poly.pdbx_seq_one_letter_code
_entity_poly.pdbx_strand_id
1 'polypeptide(L)'
;MSADTVGKTITCKAAVAWEAGKDLTIEDVEVAPPKAHEVRIQIYYTGVCHTDAYTLSGKDPEGAFPIILGHEGAGIVESVGQGVTNVKPGDAVVALYTPECRECKFCKSGKTNLCGKIRATQGKGVMPDGTSRFKCKGQDILHFMGTSTFSQYTVVADISVVAITDEAPMDRTCLLGCGITTGYGAAVITANVEEGSNVAVFGAGCVGLSVIQGAVKNKAGRIIVVDVNDKKEEWAKKFGGTDFVNPTKLSGQTIQEKLIEMTDGGCDYTFDCTGNVQVMRAALEACHKGWGQSIIIGVAPAGAEISTRPFQLVTGRVWRGCAFGGVKGRTQLPGLVQDYMDGKLKGRQVAFSNRRGFSMHYQNLDLEIREPLLKKEVNSLPQEKTDCGGQIQNLTDDFPLPSWTWAKPNSQGKLFPQTIAHRGYKAEHPENTLKAFQGAVEVGTHAIETDIHLSKDGVVVLSHDGDLKRCFGHQEKIIDCRWEYLSSLRTLKAPHEPMPRLLDLLEYVAQPGLEHIWLLLDIKLDNNSDDVMRLMATTLASVDPGHRAWNERVVLGIWAAKFLPLCTKYLPSFPVTHIGFSTCYARQFLKVPNVSFNMLQKVLFGPLGARFMRDVRKAERPLYVWTVNDTNLMKWCIQKNVDGVITDDPKRFKRICDEWDEREPVARVSLKQWLYTLWLWIMVGVFFTPFKRKFPETVEQFIRRNDLEAKAVSRD
;
A
#
# COMPACT_ATOMS: atom_id res chain seq x y z
N MET A 1 -26.14 -17.27 -9.20
CA MET A 1 -25.02 -18.15 -9.65
C MET A 1 -25.50 -18.92 -10.84
N SER A 2 -24.73 -19.00 -11.93
CA SER A 2 -25.12 -19.90 -13.02
C SER A 2 -24.83 -21.34 -12.60
N ALA A 3 -25.68 -22.28 -13.01
CA ALA A 3 -25.50 -23.71 -12.74
C ALA A 3 -24.28 -24.30 -13.50
N ASP A 4 -23.45 -23.46 -14.13
CA ASP A 4 -22.51 -23.88 -15.16
C ASP A 4 -21.19 -24.45 -14.61
N THR A 5 -20.84 -24.16 -13.35
CA THR A 5 -19.55 -24.54 -12.73
C THR A 5 -19.65 -25.72 -11.74
N VAL A 6 -20.85 -26.12 -11.34
CA VAL A 6 -21.08 -27.22 -10.39
C VAL A 6 -20.54 -28.53 -10.95
N GLY A 7 -19.74 -29.25 -10.16
CA GLY A 7 -19.14 -30.53 -10.55
C GLY A 7 -18.02 -30.42 -11.59
N LYS A 8 -17.61 -29.21 -11.99
CA LYS A 8 -16.52 -28.97 -12.95
C LYS A 8 -15.32 -28.30 -12.28
N THR A 9 -14.13 -28.50 -12.85
CA THR A 9 -12.94 -27.72 -12.48
C THR A 9 -13.12 -26.25 -12.85
N ILE A 10 -12.69 -25.35 -11.98
CA ILE A 10 -12.67 -23.90 -12.23
C ILE A 10 -11.22 -23.47 -12.43
N THR A 11 -10.93 -22.71 -13.49
CA THR A 11 -9.66 -21.99 -13.62
C THR A 11 -9.83 -20.59 -13.05
N CYS A 12 -8.99 -20.20 -12.10
CA CYS A 12 -9.04 -18.88 -11.49
C CYS A 12 -7.67 -18.38 -11.06
N LYS A 13 -7.56 -17.11 -10.64
CA LYS A 13 -6.31 -16.57 -10.11
C LYS A 13 -6.07 -17.04 -8.67
N ALA A 14 -4.83 -17.42 -8.37
CA ALA A 14 -4.33 -17.62 -7.02
C ALA A 14 -2.92 -17.07 -6.83
N ALA A 15 -2.57 -16.67 -5.61
CA ALA A 15 -1.21 -16.32 -5.23
C ALA A 15 -0.49 -17.58 -4.72
N VAL A 16 0.40 -18.13 -5.55
CA VAL A 16 1.12 -19.37 -5.29
C VAL A 16 2.49 -19.05 -4.69
N ALA A 17 2.79 -19.67 -3.55
CA ALA A 17 4.13 -19.72 -2.99
C ALA A 17 4.85 -20.93 -3.58
N TRP A 18 5.75 -20.70 -4.54
CA TRP A 18 6.51 -21.79 -5.15
C TRP A 18 7.59 -22.34 -4.23
N GLU A 19 8.24 -21.46 -3.46
CA GLU A 19 9.36 -21.77 -2.59
C GLU A 19 9.36 -20.88 -1.34
N ALA A 20 9.99 -21.36 -0.27
CA ALA A 20 10.22 -20.58 0.94
C ALA A 20 11.11 -19.36 0.66
N GLY A 21 10.77 -18.22 1.28
CA GLY A 21 11.51 -16.96 1.21
C GLY A 21 11.41 -16.23 -0.12
N LYS A 22 10.65 -16.77 -1.08
CA LYS A 22 10.36 -16.15 -2.38
C LYS A 22 9.01 -15.46 -2.38
N ASP A 23 8.83 -14.57 -3.34
CA ASP A 23 7.57 -13.85 -3.52
C ASP A 23 6.48 -14.80 -4.00
N LEU A 24 5.24 -14.53 -3.58
CA LEU A 24 4.09 -15.15 -4.22
C LEU A 24 3.97 -14.66 -5.66
N THR A 25 3.60 -15.60 -6.53
CA THR A 25 3.32 -15.33 -7.94
C THR A 25 1.81 -15.48 -8.17
N ILE A 26 1.25 -14.60 -9.00
CA ILE A 26 -0.16 -14.71 -9.38
C ILE A 26 -0.26 -15.64 -10.58
N GLU A 27 -0.87 -16.80 -10.39
CA GLU A 27 -0.96 -17.86 -11.37
C GLU A 27 -2.43 -18.14 -11.73
N ASP A 28 -2.68 -18.68 -12.92
CA ASP A 28 -3.94 -19.36 -13.22
C ASP A 28 -3.87 -20.78 -12.65
N VAL A 29 -4.73 -21.07 -11.68
CA VAL A 29 -4.80 -22.37 -11.02
C VAL A 29 -6.12 -23.07 -11.33
N GLU A 30 -6.06 -24.39 -11.45
CA GLU A 30 -7.20 -25.27 -11.57
C GLU A 30 -7.68 -25.69 -10.19
N VAL A 31 -8.94 -25.38 -9.88
CA VAL A 31 -9.63 -25.73 -8.64
C VAL A 31 -10.65 -26.83 -8.92
N ALA A 32 -10.34 -28.05 -8.50
CA ALA A 32 -11.23 -29.20 -8.65
C ALA A 32 -12.58 -28.99 -7.92
N PRO A 33 -13.66 -29.66 -8.37
CA PRO A 33 -14.93 -29.63 -7.64
C PRO A 33 -14.79 -30.27 -6.24
N PRO A 34 -15.63 -29.87 -5.28
CA PRO A 34 -15.62 -30.46 -3.95
C PRO A 34 -16.07 -31.92 -4.00
N LYS A 35 -15.35 -32.82 -3.32
CA LYS A 35 -15.75 -34.21 -3.09
C LYS A 35 -16.65 -34.31 -1.85
N ALA A 36 -17.01 -35.54 -1.46
CA ALA A 36 -17.84 -35.77 -0.29
C ALA A 36 -17.29 -35.06 0.97
N HIS A 37 -18.16 -34.37 1.71
CA HIS A 37 -17.83 -33.57 2.89
C HIS A 37 -16.88 -32.39 2.63
N GLU A 38 -16.87 -31.85 1.42
CA GLU A 38 -16.11 -30.67 1.04
C GLU A 38 -17.01 -29.56 0.50
N VAL A 39 -16.54 -28.33 0.64
CA VAL A 39 -17.26 -27.12 0.24
C VAL A 39 -16.33 -26.27 -0.60
N ARG A 40 -16.78 -25.88 -1.80
CA ARG A 40 -16.05 -24.93 -2.63
C ARG A 40 -16.62 -23.52 -2.42
N ILE A 41 -15.74 -22.59 -2.09
CA ILE A 41 -16.07 -21.21 -1.73
C ILE A 41 -15.47 -20.28 -2.77
N GLN A 42 -16.27 -19.36 -3.31
CA GLN A 42 -15.77 -18.20 -4.02
C GLN A 42 -15.32 -17.16 -3.00
N ILE A 43 -14.01 -16.92 -2.90
CA ILE A 43 -13.44 -15.97 -1.94
C ILE A 43 -13.57 -14.55 -2.49
N TYR A 44 -14.20 -13.68 -1.72
CA TYR A 44 -14.35 -12.26 -2.06
C TYR A 44 -13.30 -11.41 -1.35
N TYR A 45 -13.00 -11.74 -0.10
CA TYR A 45 -12.03 -11.02 0.72
C TYR A 45 -11.19 -11.99 1.52
N THR A 46 -9.90 -11.70 1.61
CA THR A 46 -8.95 -12.41 2.45
C THR A 46 -8.10 -11.42 3.24
N GLY A 47 -7.90 -11.70 4.53
CA GLY A 47 -6.89 -11.06 5.37
C GLY A 47 -5.52 -11.69 5.16
N VAL A 48 -4.47 -11.00 5.60
CA VAL A 48 -3.08 -11.50 5.62
C VAL A 48 -2.57 -11.35 7.04
N CYS A 49 -2.08 -12.45 7.60
CA CYS A 49 -1.62 -12.52 8.98
C CYS A 49 -0.14 -12.93 9.05
N HIS A 50 0.49 -12.67 10.20
CA HIS A 50 1.89 -13.06 10.43
C HIS A 50 2.12 -14.57 10.27
N THR A 51 1.10 -15.40 10.51
CA THR A 51 1.17 -16.85 10.27
C THR A 51 1.47 -17.16 8.80
N ASP A 52 0.84 -16.47 7.85
CA ASP A 52 1.11 -16.66 6.42
C ASP A 52 2.55 -16.25 6.09
N ALA A 53 3.01 -15.12 6.64
CA ALA A 53 4.38 -14.62 6.47
C ALA A 53 5.43 -15.56 7.09
N TYR A 54 5.12 -16.15 8.23
CA TYR A 54 6.00 -17.09 8.94
C TYR A 54 6.23 -18.36 8.12
N THR A 55 5.15 -18.97 7.60
CA THR A 55 5.27 -20.12 6.69
C THR A 55 5.99 -19.71 5.42
N LEU A 56 5.61 -18.59 4.77
CA LEU A 56 6.29 -18.11 3.57
C LEU A 56 7.80 -17.91 3.78
N SER A 57 8.23 -17.49 4.97
CA SER A 57 9.66 -17.29 5.27
C SER A 57 10.49 -18.58 5.36
N GLY A 58 9.84 -19.76 5.36
CA GLY A 58 10.51 -21.05 5.54
C GLY A 58 10.89 -21.39 6.98
N LYS A 59 10.46 -20.58 7.96
CA LYS A 59 10.73 -20.82 9.38
C LYS A 59 9.76 -21.79 10.03
N ASP A 60 8.62 -22.02 9.39
CA ASP A 60 7.62 -23.00 9.81
C ASP A 60 8.11 -24.44 9.53
N PRO A 61 8.30 -25.30 10.54
CA PRO A 61 8.69 -26.69 10.34
C PRO A 61 7.64 -27.53 9.63
N GLU A 62 6.37 -27.13 9.68
CA GLU A 62 5.29 -27.77 8.93
C GLU A 62 5.15 -27.16 7.52
N GLY A 63 5.90 -26.10 7.21
CA GLY A 63 5.85 -25.41 5.92
C GLY A 63 6.32 -26.32 4.78
N ALA A 64 5.44 -26.51 3.80
CA ALA A 64 5.72 -27.27 2.58
C ALA A 64 5.28 -26.46 1.36
N PHE A 65 6.02 -26.61 0.26
CA PHE A 65 5.84 -25.86 -0.98
C PHE A 65 5.86 -26.82 -2.19
N PRO A 66 5.19 -26.51 -3.31
CA PRO A 66 4.43 -25.28 -3.57
C PRO A 66 3.04 -25.28 -2.89
N ILE A 67 2.56 -24.10 -2.49
CA ILE A 67 1.37 -23.95 -1.64
C ILE A 67 0.60 -22.66 -1.92
N ILE A 68 -0.72 -22.67 -1.76
CA ILE A 68 -1.54 -21.45 -1.69
C ILE A 68 -1.81 -21.15 -0.21
N LEU A 69 -1.25 -20.03 0.28
CA LEU A 69 -1.40 -19.55 1.66
C LEU A 69 -2.78 -18.89 1.90
N GLY A 70 -2.94 -18.22 3.04
CA GLY A 70 -4.14 -17.50 3.43
C GLY A 70 -5.11 -18.36 4.25
N HIS A 71 -5.56 -17.81 5.38
CA HIS A 71 -6.48 -18.48 6.30
C HIS A 71 -7.56 -17.56 6.91
N GLU A 72 -7.63 -16.31 6.45
CA GLU A 72 -8.61 -15.31 6.89
C GLU A 72 -9.56 -14.97 5.75
N GLY A 73 -10.40 -15.91 5.32
CA GLY A 73 -11.22 -15.76 4.10
C GLY A 73 -12.72 -15.70 4.38
N ALA A 74 -13.40 -14.76 3.71
CA ALA A 74 -14.86 -14.73 3.61
C ALA A 74 -15.31 -14.69 2.14
N GLY A 75 -16.42 -15.35 1.88
CA GLY A 75 -16.91 -15.55 0.53
C GLY A 75 -18.30 -16.13 0.49
N ILE A 76 -18.68 -16.60 -0.69
CA ILE A 76 -19.94 -17.27 -0.91
C ILE A 76 -19.69 -18.73 -1.27
N VAL A 77 -20.48 -19.66 -0.74
CA VAL A 77 -20.47 -21.06 -1.18
C VAL A 77 -20.87 -21.15 -2.64
N GLU A 78 -19.97 -21.66 -3.49
CA GLU A 78 -20.25 -21.89 -4.90
C GLU A 78 -20.89 -23.27 -5.11
N SER A 79 -20.32 -24.32 -4.52
CA SER A 79 -20.87 -25.68 -4.57
C SER A 79 -20.48 -26.48 -3.34
N VAL A 80 -21.24 -27.55 -3.08
CA VAL A 80 -21.00 -28.48 -1.97
C VAL A 80 -20.92 -29.90 -2.52
N GLY A 81 -20.07 -30.72 -1.90
CA GLY A 81 -20.00 -32.13 -2.23
C GLY A 81 -21.04 -32.98 -1.51
N GLN A 82 -21.05 -34.27 -1.81
CA GLN A 82 -21.98 -35.22 -1.21
C GLN A 82 -21.88 -35.23 0.33
N GLY A 83 -23.03 -35.25 1.02
CA GLY A 83 -23.08 -35.39 2.49
C GLY A 83 -22.96 -34.07 3.26
N VAL A 84 -22.67 -32.95 2.60
CA VAL A 84 -22.67 -31.62 3.22
C VAL A 84 -24.10 -31.17 3.51
N THR A 85 -24.37 -30.77 4.74
CA THR A 85 -25.70 -30.35 5.20
C THR A 85 -25.71 -29.03 5.98
N ASN A 86 -24.54 -28.53 6.38
CA ASN A 86 -24.41 -27.37 7.25
C ASN A 86 -24.30 -26.03 6.51
N VAL A 87 -24.08 -26.06 5.20
CA VAL A 87 -24.04 -24.91 4.30
C VAL A 87 -24.59 -25.33 2.94
N LYS A 88 -25.06 -24.38 2.14
CA LYS A 88 -25.56 -24.61 0.77
C LYS A 88 -25.03 -23.55 -0.19
N PRO A 89 -25.03 -23.81 -1.52
CA PRO A 89 -24.70 -22.79 -2.51
C PRO A 89 -25.48 -21.50 -2.28
N GLY A 90 -24.79 -20.37 -2.33
CA GLY A 90 -25.36 -19.05 -2.05
C GLY A 90 -25.11 -18.53 -0.63
N ASP A 91 -24.81 -19.39 0.35
CA ASP A 91 -24.55 -18.94 1.72
C ASP A 91 -23.30 -18.07 1.80
N ALA A 92 -23.39 -16.93 2.50
CA ALA A 92 -22.22 -16.21 2.97
C ALA A 92 -21.50 -16.99 4.08
N VAL A 93 -20.18 -17.18 3.92
CA VAL A 93 -19.38 -18.04 4.79
C VAL A 93 -18.04 -17.45 5.17
N VAL A 94 -17.52 -17.89 6.30
CA VAL A 94 -16.12 -17.68 6.74
C VAL A 94 -15.41 -19.03 6.82
N ALA A 95 -14.21 -19.10 6.23
CA ALA A 95 -13.33 -20.27 6.32
C ALA A 95 -12.66 -20.33 7.70
N LEU A 96 -12.53 -21.53 8.25
CA LEU A 96 -12.02 -21.77 9.61
C LEU A 96 -10.83 -22.73 9.58
N TYR A 97 -9.66 -22.25 9.98
CA TYR A 97 -8.50 -23.14 10.16
C TYR A 97 -8.64 -24.09 11.35
N THR A 98 -9.51 -23.76 12.31
CA THR A 98 -9.90 -24.64 13.41
C THR A 98 -11.24 -25.31 13.08
N PRO A 99 -11.24 -26.61 12.71
CA PRO A 99 -12.48 -27.30 12.39
C PRO A 99 -13.34 -27.52 13.65
N GLU A 100 -14.62 -27.80 13.45
CA GLU A 100 -15.52 -28.22 14.52
C GLU A 100 -16.44 -29.34 14.05
N CYS A 101 -16.02 -30.61 14.22
CA CYS A 101 -16.82 -31.76 13.79
C CYS A 101 -17.96 -32.15 14.73
N ARG A 102 -17.97 -31.66 15.98
CA ARG A 102 -18.96 -31.98 17.04
C ARG A 102 -19.01 -33.45 17.50
N GLU A 103 -18.24 -34.33 16.87
CA GLU A 103 -18.30 -35.77 17.13
C GLU A 103 -17.06 -36.35 17.84
N CYS A 104 -15.89 -35.74 17.68
CA CYS A 104 -14.66 -36.27 18.24
C CYS A 104 -14.57 -36.02 19.76
N LYS A 105 -13.70 -36.76 20.45
CA LYS A 105 -13.50 -36.63 21.91
C LYS A 105 -13.22 -35.19 22.35
N PHE A 106 -12.51 -34.41 21.53
CA PHE A 106 -12.20 -33.01 21.84
C PHE A 106 -13.45 -32.13 21.80
N CYS A 107 -14.22 -32.18 20.69
CA CYS A 107 -15.44 -31.39 20.54
C CYS A 107 -16.50 -31.72 21.60
N LYS A 108 -16.62 -33.00 21.98
CA LYS A 108 -17.57 -33.49 23.00
C LYS A 108 -17.13 -33.23 24.44
N SER A 109 -15.86 -32.93 24.68
CA SER A 109 -15.31 -32.84 26.05
C SER A 109 -15.88 -31.68 26.89
N GLY A 110 -16.35 -30.61 26.24
CA GLY A 110 -16.69 -29.35 26.91
C GLY A 110 -15.48 -28.54 27.40
N LYS A 111 -14.24 -29.00 27.16
CA LYS A 111 -13.01 -28.43 27.75
C LYS A 111 -12.09 -27.75 26.73
N THR A 112 -12.34 -27.90 25.44
CA THR A 112 -11.45 -27.40 24.37
C THR A 112 -12.20 -27.18 23.06
N ASN A 113 -11.60 -26.35 22.18
CA ASN A 113 -12.01 -26.16 20.79
C ASN A 113 -11.10 -26.91 19.77
N LEU A 114 -10.09 -27.64 20.22
CA LEU A 114 -9.09 -28.29 19.35
C LEU A 114 -9.62 -29.57 18.67
N CYS A 115 -10.43 -29.42 17.63
CA CYS A 115 -10.91 -30.57 16.86
C CYS A 115 -9.77 -31.28 16.11
N GLY A 116 -9.55 -32.56 16.42
CA GLY A 116 -8.52 -33.37 15.76
C GLY A 116 -8.97 -34.10 14.49
N LYS A 117 -10.19 -33.90 13.98
CA LYS A 117 -10.80 -34.77 12.95
C LYS A 117 -9.99 -34.81 11.63
N ILE A 118 -9.46 -33.67 11.20
CA ILE A 118 -8.74 -33.53 9.91
C ILE A 118 -7.30 -33.01 10.08
N ARG A 119 -6.80 -32.88 11.33
CA ARG A 119 -5.48 -32.26 11.59
C ARG A 119 -4.33 -32.95 10.84
N ALA A 120 -4.40 -34.27 10.70
CA ALA A 120 -3.35 -35.06 10.06
C ALA A 120 -3.23 -34.80 8.55
N THR A 121 -4.33 -34.53 7.85
CA THR A 121 -4.32 -34.17 6.42
C THR A 121 -4.13 -32.67 6.23
N GLN A 122 -4.77 -31.86 7.07
CA GLN A 122 -4.63 -30.40 7.08
C GLN A 122 -3.16 -29.96 7.26
N GLY A 123 -2.41 -30.62 8.14
CA GLY A 123 -0.98 -30.35 8.34
C GLY A 123 -0.07 -30.76 7.18
N LYS A 124 -0.55 -31.63 6.29
CA LYS A 124 0.16 -32.04 5.07
C LYS A 124 -0.27 -31.22 3.86
N GLY A 125 -1.17 -30.26 4.04
CA GLY A 125 -1.72 -29.45 2.97
C GLY A 125 -2.61 -30.22 1.98
N VAL A 126 -3.38 -31.19 2.47
CA VAL A 126 -4.31 -31.98 1.64
C VAL A 126 -5.68 -32.12 2.29
N MET A 127 -6.69 -32.38 1.46
CA MET A 127 -8.06 -32.64 1.90
C MET A 127 -8.18 -33.95 2.70
N PRO A 128 -9.32 -34.25 3.36
CA PRO A 128 -9.47 -35.46 4.17
C PRO A 128 -9.22 -36.78 3.43
N ASP A 129 -9.33 -36.79 2.10
CA ASP A 129 -9.03 -37.94 1.25
C ASP A 129 -7.53 -38.08 0.88
N GLY A 130 -6.68 -37.18 1.40
CA GLY A 130 -5.24 -37.20 1.16
C GLY A 130 -4.78 -36.52 -0.14
N THR A 131 -5.67 -35.86 -0.87
CA THR A 131 -5.34 -35.21 -2.16
C THR A 131 -5.52 -33.70 -2.12
N SER A 132 -4.83 -32.97 -3.01
CA SER A 132 -5.09 -31.55 -3.21
C SER A 132 -6.32 -31.31 -4.11
N ARG A 133 -6.84 -30.09 -4.08
CA ARG A 133 -7.85 -29.57 -5.02
C ARG A 133 -7.27 -28.54 -5.97
N PHE A 134 -6.00 -28.18 -5.82
CA PHE A 134 -5.32 -27.20 -6.65
C PHE A 134 -4.29 -27.87 -7.56
N LYS A 135 -4.33 -27.51 -8.84
CA LYS A 135 -3.26 -27.77 -9.80
C LYS A 135 -2.82 -26.47 -10.45
N CYS A 136 -1.53 -26.34 -10.73
CA CYS A 136 -0.97 -25.22 -11.49
C CYS A 136 0.20 -25.74 -12.31
N LYS A 137 0.27 -25.41 -13.60
CA LYS A 137 1.36 -25.89 -14.50
C LYS A 137 1.55 -27.42 -14.45
N GLY A 138 0.43 -28.17 -14.36
CA GLY A 138 0.43 -29.64 -14.33
C GLY A 138 0.84 -30.30 -12.99
N GLN A 139 1.25 -29.53 -11.98
CA GLN A 139 1.64 -30.04 -10.66
C GLN A 139 0.58 -29.73 -9.59
N ASP A 140 0.50 -30.58 -8.56
CA ASP A 140 -0.36 -30.36 -7.41
C ASP A 140 0.20 -29.23 -6.53
N ILE A 141 -0.68 -28.33 -6.10
CA ILE A 141 -0.36 -27.23 -5.18
C ILE A 141 -0.99 -27.53 -3.84
N LEU A 142 -0.23 -27.43 -2.75
CA LEU A 142 -0.73 -27.76 -1.42
C LEU A 142 -1.76 -26.75 -0.91
N HIS A 143 -2.62 -27.22 -0.02
CA HIS A 143 -3.49 -26.40 0.81
C HIS A 143 -2.75 -25.86 2.03
N PHE A 144 -3.16 -24.70 2.53
CA PHE A 144 -2.64 -24.08 3.73
C PHE A 144 -3.70 -23.97 4.80
N MET A 145 -3.41 -24.52 5.98
CA MET A 145 -4.30 -24.49 7.15
C MET A 145 -5.73 -24.99 6.89
N GLY A 146 -5.94 -25.76 5.81
CA GLY A 146 -7.26 -26.25 5.38
C GLY A 146 -8.18 -25.15 4.83
N THR A 147 -7.61 -24.03 4.36
CA THR A 147 -8.34 -22.81 3.99
C THR A 147 -7.89 -22.22 2.65
N SER A 148 -6.59 -21.98 2.44
CA SER A 148 -6.00 -21.49 1.18
C SER A 148 -6.74 -20.32 0.54
N THR A 149 -6.92 -19.24 1.32
CA THR A 149 -7.78 -18.11 0.95
C THR A 149 -7.10 -17.11 0.00
N PHE A 150 -5.81 -17.30 -0.32
CA PHE A 150 -5.14 -16.54 -1.39
C PHE A 150 -5.45 -17.11 -2.79
N SER A 151 -6.72 -17.43 -3.04
CA SER A 151 -7.27 -17.91 -4.32
C SER A 151 -8.69 -17.37 -4.48
N GLN A 152 -9.10 -17.03 -5.71
CA GLN A 152 -10.48 -16.63 -5.98
C GLN A 152 -11.50 -17.73 -5.66
N TYR A 153 -11.08 -19.01 -5.75
CA TYR A 153 -11.87 -20.15 -5.30
C TYR A 153 -11.01 -21.08 -4.45
N THR A 154 -11.56 -21.58 -3.36
CA THR A 154 -10.92 -22.58 -2.51
C THR A 154 -11.87 -23.71 -2.18
N VAL A 155 -11.33 -24.87 -1.80
CA VAL A 155 -12.09 -26.01 -1.32
C VAL A 155 -11.67 -26.30 0.11
N VAL A 156 -12.64 -26.39 1.02
CA VAL A 156 -12.42 -26.66 2.44
C VAL A 156 -13.26 -27.84 2.90
N ALA A 157 -12.92 -28.44 4.05
CA ALA A 157 -13.78 -29.45 4.67
C ALA A 157 -15.07 -28.78 5.19
N ASP A 158 -16.19 -29.49 5.13
CA ASP A 158 -17.50 -28.99 5.61
C ASP A 158 -17.51 -28.62 7.10
N ILE A 159 -16.64 -29.26 7.90
CA ILE A 159 -16.39 -28.94 9.31
C ILE A 159 -15.48 -27.73 9.54
N SER A 160 -14.92 -27.13 8.48
CA SER A 160 -14.01 -25.98 8.48
C SER A 160 -14.64 -24.73 7.85
N VAL A 161 -15.97 -24.67 7.80
CA VAL A 161 -16.71 -23.53 7.26
C VAL A 161 -17.94 -23.25 8.10
N VAL A 162 -18.28 -21.97 8.25
CA VAL A 162 -19.46 -21.51 8.98
C VAL A 162 -20.24 -20.51 8.15
N ALA A 163 -21.55 -20.71 8.04
CA ALA A 163 -22.47 -19.74 7.46
C ALA A 163 -22.67 -18.56 8.42
N ILE A 164 -22.70 -17.37 7.84
CA ILE A 164 -22.94 -16.10 8.53
C ILE A 164 -24.15 -15.41 7.89
N THR A 165 -24.70 -14.39 8.53
CA THR A 165 -25.77 -13.59 7.92
C THR A 165 -25.27 -12.89 6.64
N ASP A 166 -26.09 -12.89 5.60
CA ASP A 166 -25.78 -12.24 4.31
C ASP A 166 -25.65 -10.71 4.43
N GLU A 167 -26.18 -10.14 5.52
CA GLU A 167 -26.03 -8.71 5.83
C GLU A 167 -24.62 -8.36 6.32
N ALA A 168 -23.86 -9.35 6.80
CA ALA A 168 -22.54 -9.10 7.35
C ALA A 168 -21.51 -8.88 6.22
N PRO A 169 -20.80 -7.74 6.23
CA PRO A 169 -19.88 -7.38 5.16
C PRO A 169 -18.62 -8.28 5.19
N MET A 170 -18.39 -9.00 4.08
CA MET A 170 -17.30 -10.00 3.95
C MET A 170 -15.90 -9.40 4.07
N ASP A 171 -15.72 -8.14 3.70
CA ASP A 171 -14.47 -7.41 3.87
C ASP A 171 -14.06 -7.22 5.35
N ARG A 172 -14.98 -7.46 6.29
CA ARG A 172 -14.76 -7.40 7.74
C ARG A 172 -14.83 -8.79 8.37
N THR A 173 -15.79 -9.62 7.96
CA THR A 173 -15.97 -10.95 8.56
C THR A 173 -14.86 -11.93 8.20
N CYS A 174 -14.11 -11.70 7.11
CA CYS A 174 -12.92 -12.50 6.79
C CYS A 174 -11.90 -12.55 7.93
N LEU A 175 -11.76 -11.46 8.70
CA LEU A 175 -10.83 -11.36 9.82
C LEU A 175 -11.31 -12.06 11.11
N LEU A 176 -12.59 -12.42 11.16
CA LEU A 176 -13.11 -13.29 12.23
C LEU A 176 -12.60 -14.73 12.05
N GLY A 177 -12.05 -15.08 10.89
CA GLY A 177 -11.39 -16.37 10.65
C GLY A 177 -10.10 -16.58 11.46
N CYS A 178 -9.49 -15.53 12.03
CA CYS A 178 -8.28 -15.67 12.85
C CYS A 178 -8.12 -14.59 13.93
N GLY A 179 -7.44 -13.47 13.64
CA GLY A 179 -6.85 -12.59 14.66
C GLY A 179 -7.85 -11.95 15.63
N ILE A 180 -9.00 -11.49 15.12
CA ILE A 180 -10.02 -10.85 15.96
C ILE A 180 -10.63 -11.84 16.94
N THR A 181 -11.10 -12.98 16.42
CA THR A 181 -11.70 -14.05 17.23
C THR A 181 -10.70 -14.59 18.26
N THR A 182 -9.43 -14.68 17.88
CA THR A 182 -8.36 -15.15 18.77
C THR A 182 -8.18 -14.24 19.96
N GLY A 183 -7.91 -12.94 19.74
CA GLY A 183 -7.67 -12.01 20.84
C GLY A 183 -8.92 -11.82 21.72
N TYR A 184 -10.08 -11.66 21.10
CA TYR A 184 -11.33 -11.49 21.83
C TYR A 184 -11.69 -12.71 22.68
N GLY A 185 -11.61 -13.91 22.11
CA GLY A 185 -11.86 -15.15 22.84
C GLY A 185 -10.81 -15.41 23.92
N ALA A 186 -9.56 -15.00 23.72
CA ALA A 186 -8.53 -15.14 24.74
C ALA A 186 -8.94 -14.43 26.04
N ALA A 187 -9.47 -13.22 25.96
CA ALA A 187 -9.95 -12.48 27.13
C ALA A 187 -11.28 -13.03 27.67
N VAL A 188 -12.27 -13.27 26.79
CA VAL A 188 -13.66 -13.58 27.22
C VAL A 188 -13.85 -15.05 27.60
N ILE A 189 -13.13 -15.98 26.97
CA ILE A 189 -13.31 -17.42 27.13
C ILE A 189 -12.12 -18.06 27.83
N THR A 190 -10.90 -17.81 27.33
CA THR A 190 -9.72 -18.54 27.82
C THR A 190 -9.28 -18.06 29.21
N ALA A 191 -9.07 -16.75 29.35
CA ALA A 191 -8.81 -16.11 30.62
C ALA A 191 -10.10 -15.95 31.44
N ASN A 192 -11.22 -15.68 30.76
CA ASN A 192 -12.49 -15.32 31.39
C ASN A 192 -12.29 -14.16 32.39
N VAL A 193 -11.70 -13.07 31.88
CA VAL A 193 -11.34 -11.87 32.68
C VAL A 193 -12.55 -11.43 33.51
N GLU A 194 -12.36 -11.23 34.81
CA GLU A 194 -13.41 -10.73 35.69
C GLU A 194 -13.56 -9.21 35.65
N GLU A 195 -14.74 -8.74 36.05
CA GLU A 195 -15.03 -7.31 36.21
C GLU A 195 -14.08 -6.69 37.25
N GLY A 196 -13.47 -5.56 36.91
CA GLY A 196 -12.52 -4.85 37.76
C GLY A 196 -11.06 -5.30 37.68
N SER A 197 -10.72 -6.38 36.95
CA SER A 197 -9.35 -6.90 36.87
C SER A 197 -8.36 -5.93 36.21
N ASN A 198 -7.10 -5.98 36.66
CA ASN A 198 -5.94 -5.37 36.03
C ASN A 198 -5.39 -6.30 34.94
N VAL A 199 -5.38 -5.84 33.69
CA VAL A 199 -4.96 -6.59 32.52
C VAL A 199 -3.73 -5.94 31.88
N ALA A 200 -2.70 -6.72 31.56
CA ALA A 200 -1.61 -6.28 30.67
C ALA A 200 -1.66 -6.99 29.31
N VAL A 201 -1.54 -6.23 28.22
CA VAL A 201 -1.51 -6.76 26.85
C VAL A 201 -0.17 -6.43 26.21
N PHE A 202 0.64 -7.44 25.93
CA PHE A 202 1.95 -7.31 25.30
C PHE A 202 1.80 -7.45 23.78
N GLY A 203 2.03 -6.35 23.06
CA GLY A 203 1.88 -6.23 21.61
C GLY A 203 0.50 -5.68 21.20
N ALA A 204 0.49 -4.52 20.55
CA ALA A 204 -0.72 -3.79 20.13
C ALA A 204 -1.03 -3.98 18.63
N GLY A 205 -0.90 -5.22 18.14
CA GLY A 205 -1.34 -5.65 16.80
C GLY A 205 -2.82 -6.03 16.75
N CYS A 206 -3.28 -6.63 15.65
CA CYS A 206 -4.68 -7.07 15.49
C CYS A 206 -5.19 -7.94 16.66
N VAL A 207 -4.37 -8.91 17.07
CA VAL A 207 -4.68 -9.80 18.21
C VAL A 207 -4.75 -9.02 19.52
N GLY A 208 -3.72 -8.23 19.86
CA GLY A 208 -3.70 -7.48 21.12
C GLY A 208 -4.81 -6.43 21.22
N LEU A 209 -5.09 -5.70 20.13
CA LEU A 209 -6.25 -4.79 20.09
C LEU A 209 -7.56 -5.54 20.31
N SER A 210 -7.67 -6.80 19.88
CA SER A 210 -8.85 -7.63 20.10
C SER A 210 -8.92 -8.20 21.52
N VAL A 211 -7.79 -8.47 22.17
CA VAL A 211 -7.73 -8.76 23.61
C VAL A 211 -8.28 -7.59 24.43
N ILE A 212 -7.86 -6.35 24.10
CA ILE A 212 -8.37 -5.14 24.77
C ILE A 212 -9.90 -5.08 24.67
N GLN A 213 -10.49 -5.36 23.49
CA GLN A 213 -11.95 -5.37 23.34
C GLN A 213 -12.64 -6.41 24.22
N GLY A 214 -12.07 -7.63 24.31
CA GLY A 214 -12.61 -8.66 25.19
C GLY A 214 -12.51 -8.27 26.66
N ALA A 215 -11.39 -7.66 27.07
CA ALA A 215 -11.23 -7.12 28.42
C ALA A 215 -12.23 -6.00 28.73
N VAL A 216 -12.48 -5.09 27.78
CA VAL A 216 -13.51 -4.04 27.89
C VAL A 216 -14.91 -4.64 27.99
N LYS A 217 -15.24 -5.66 27.18
CA LYS A 217 -16.53 -6.35 27.25
C LYS A 217 -16.77 -6.95 28.64
N ASN A 218 -15.73 -7.50 29.24
CA ASN A 218 -15.78 -8.05 30.60
C ASN A 218 -15.57 -6.99 31.70
N LYS A 219 -15.48 -5.70 31.33
CA LYS A 219 -15.32 -4.56 32.24
C LYS A 219 -14.08 -4.67 33.14
N ALA A 220 -12.94 -5.02 32.56
CA ALA A 220 -11.65 -4.92 33.24
C ALA A 220 -11.45 -3.50 33.78
N GLY A 221 -10.89 -3.39 34.98
CA GLY A 221 -10.71 -2.10 35.67
C GLY A 221 -9.57 -1.27 35.06
N ARG A 222 -8.42 -1.90 34.82
CA ARG A 222 -7.25 -1.26 34.20
C ARG A 222 -6.74 -2.14 33.07
N ILE A 223 -6.44 -1.54 31.91
CA ILE A 223 -5.92 -2.25 30.73
C ILE A 223 -4.63 -1.56 30.29
N ILE A 224 -3.50 -2.13 30.69
CA ILE A 224 -2.15 -1.62 30.44
C ILE A 224 -1.62 -2.26 29.16
N VAL A 225 -1.32 -1.45 28.15
CA VAL A 225 -0.80 -1.93 26.87
C VAL A 225 0.71 -1.73 26.80
N VAL A 226 1.43 -2.78 26.41
CA VAL A 226 2.89 -2.77 26.31
C VAL A 226 3.29 -2.97 24.85
N ASP A 227 3.93 -1.97 24.25
CA ASP A 227 4.46 -2.06 22.88
C ASP A 227 5.69 -1.17 22.72
N VAL A 228 6.64 -1.59 21.87
CA VAL A 228 7.88 -0.83 21.60
C VAL A 228 7.64 0.37 20.66
N ASN A 229 6.51 0.37 19.95
CA ASN A 229 6.16 1.42 19.00
C ASN A 229 5.12 2.37 19.61
N ASP A 230 5.56 3.58 19.99
CA ASP A 230 4.69 4.59 20.60
C ASP A 230 3.49 4.99 19.73
N LYS A 231 3.58 4.83 18.41
CA LYS A 231 2.45 5.13 17.50
C LYS A 231 1.24 4.21 17.77
N LYS A 232 1.43 3.10 18.48
CA LYS A 232 0.36 2.19 18.88
C LYS A 232 -0.44 2.66 20.08
N GLU A 233 0.04 3.66 20.83
CA GLU A 233 -0.65 4.19 22.01
C GLU A 233 -2.03 4.76 21.67
N GLU A 234 -2.14 5.52 20.58
CA GLU A 234 -3.43 6.08 20.14
C GLU A 234 -4.44 4.98 19.82
N TRP A 235 -3.97 3.91 19.16
CA TRP A 235 -4.80 2.75 18.85
C TRP A 235 -5.19 1.99 20.12
N ALA A 236 -4.26 1.73 21.01
CA ALA A 236 -4.52 1.10 22.31
C ALA A 236 -5.64 1.84 23.07
N LYS A 237 -5.52 3.17 23.20
CA LYS A 237 -6.53 4.02 23.84
C LYS A 237 -7.89 3.95 23.15
N LYS A 238 -7.93 4.04 21.82
CA LYS A 238 -9.16 3.94 21.02
C LYS A 238 -9.91 2.63 21.23
N PHE A 239 -9.18 1.55 21.52
CA PHE A 239 -9.73 0.22 21.77
C PHE A 239 -10.11 -0.03 23.23
N GLY A 240 -9.70 0.85 24.15
CA GLY A 240 -10.04 0.79 25.57
C GLY A 240 -8.85 0.59 26.51
N GLY A 241 -7.62 0.63 26.01
CA GLY A 241 -6.42 0.67 26.85
C GLY A 241 -6.43 1.93 27.74
N THR A 242 -6.22 1.74 29.04
CA THR A 242 -6.18 2.83 30.03
C THR A 242 -4.78 3.42 30.15
N ASP A 243 -3.76 2.59 29.97
CA ASP A 243 -2.35 2.96 30.10
C ASP A 243 -1.55 2.37 28.94
N PHE A 244 -0.40 2.99 28.64
CA PHE A 244 0.53 2.51 27.64
C PHE A 244 1.96 2.61 28.17
N VAL A 245 2.74 1.54 28.02
CA VAL A 245 4.13 1.48 28.46
C VAL A 245 5.01 1.03 27.30
N ASN A 246 5.95 1.89 26.92
CA ASN A 246 7.02 1.50 26.01
C ASN A 246 8.22 0.99 26.80
N PRO A 247 8.55 -0.32 26.74
CA PRO A 247 9.64 -0.89 27.52
C PRO A 247 11.01 -0.32 27.13
N THR A 248 11.19 0.20 25.91
CA THR A 248 12.48 0.77 25.47
C THR A 248 12.76 2.14 26.07
N LYS A 249 11.80 2.74 26.77
CA LYS A 249 11.94 4.05 27.43
C LYS A 249 12.15 3.94 28.94
N LEU A 250 12.11 2.73 29.49
CA LEU A 250 12.38 2.50 30.91
C LEU A 250 13.88 2.64 31.17
N SER A 251 14.23 3.39 32.22
CA SER A 251 15.62 3.60 32.64
C SER A 251 15.87 2.86 33.95
N GLY A 252 16.67 1.78 33.91
CA GLY A 252 17.07 1.03 35.10
C GLY A 252 16.00 0.12 35.70
N GLN A 253 14.89 -0.13 35.00
CA GLN A 253 13.80 -0.99 35.44
C GLN A 253 13.31 -1.86 34.26
N THR A 254 12.99 -3.11 34.54
CA THR A 254 12.40 -4.03 33.56
C THR A 254 10.89 -3.79 33.38
N ILE A 255 10.31 -4.31 32.29
CA ILE A 255 8.87 -4.15 32.06
C ILE A 255 8.02 -4.85 33.12
N GLN A 256 8.43 -6.04 33.59
CA GLN A 256 7.73 -6.74 34.66
C GLN A 256 7.72 -5.96 35.97
N GLU A 257 8.86 -5.37 36.35
CA GLU A 257 8.96 -4.53 37.56
C GLU A 257 8.08 -3.29 37.44
N LYS A 258 8.05 -2.66 36.26
CA LYS A 258 7.21 -1.48 36.04
C LYS A 258 5.72 -1.80 36.18
N LEU A 259 5.28 -2.93 35.63
CA LEU A 259 3.88 -3.35 35.74
C LEU A 259 3.52 -3.73 37.18
N ILE A 260 4.42 -4.42 37.90
CA ILE A 260 4.23 -4.75 39.32
C ILE A 260 4.07 -3.48 40.16
N GLU A 261 4.92 -2.47 39.94
CA GLU A 261 4.83 -1.16 40.60
C GLU A 261 3.49 -0.46 40.29
N MET A 262 3.09 -0.45 39.01
CA MET A 262 1.84 0.20 38.58
C MET A 262 0.59 -0.44 39.19
N THR A 263 0.64 -1.72 39.53
CA THR A 263 -0.52 -2.52 39.94
C THR A 263 -0.43 -3.07 41.36
N ASP A 264 0.52 -2.57 42.15
CA ASP A 264 0.75 -2.97 43.54
C ASP A 264 0.87 -4.50 43.74
N GLY A 265 1.64 -5.16 42.87
CA GLY A 265 1.91 -6.61 43.00
C GLY A 265 1.83 -7.42 41.71
N GLY A 266 1.33 -6.83 40.63
CA GLY A 266 1.22 -7.44 39.30
C GLY A 266 -0.20 -7.46 38.75
N CYS A 267 -0.35 -7.74 37.45
CA CYS A 267 -1.66 -7.79 36.79
C CYS A 267 -2.39 -9.11 37.07
N ASP A 268 -3.71 -9.09 37.17
CA ASP A 268 -4.53 -10.30 37.32
C ASP A 268 -4.42 -11.19 36.08
N TYR A 269 -4.39 -10.54 34.90
CA TYR A 269 -4.21 -11.22 33.61
C TYR A 269 -3.14 -10.55 32.78
N THR A 270 -2.32 -11.36 32.12
CA THR A 270 -1.43 -10.89 31.07
C THR A 270 -1.61 -11.68 29.78
N PHE A 271 -1.47 -11.02 28.64
CA PHE A 271 -1.62 -11.64 27.32
C PHE A 271 -0.39 -11.37 26.47
N ASP A 272 0.31 -12.41 26.04
CA ASP A 272 1.36 -12.29 25.02
C ASP A 272 0.73 -12.37 23.62
N CYS A 273 0.83 -11.28 22.88
CA CYS A 273 0.39 -11.17 21.48
C CYS A 273 1.58 -10.97 20.53
N THR A 274 2.81 -11.33 20.95
CA THR A 274 4.04 -11.05 20.18
C THR A 274 4.67 -12.29 19.57
N GLY A 275 4.57 -13.45 20.22
CA GLY A 275 5.29 -14.66 19.79
C GLY A 275 6.77 -14.68 20.21
N ASN A 276 7.20 -13.75 21.07
CA ASN A 276 8.57 -13.70 21.56
C ASN A 276 8.67 -14.36 22.94
N VAL A 277 9.44 -15.43 23.07
CA VAL A 277 9.58 -16.20 24.32
C VAL A 277 10.09 -15.37 25.52
N GLN A 278 10.87 -14.31 25.29
CA GLN A 278 11.31 -13.41 26.34
C GLN A 278 10.16 -12.51 26.84
N VAL A 279 9.29 -12.09 25.92
CA VAL A 279 8.08 -11.33 26.25
C VAL A 279 7.06 -12.22 26.95
N MET A 280 6.89 -13.48 26.52
CA MET A 280 6.06 -14.47 27.20
C MET A 280 6.49 -14.66 28.66
N ARG A 281 7.81 -14.77 28.92
CA ARG A 281 8.35 -14.83 30.28
C ARG A 281 8.04 -13.56 31.06
N ALA A 282 8.30 -12.38 30.48
CA ALA A 282 8.02 -11.10 31.14
C ALA A 282 6.53 -10.94 31.48
N ALA A 283 5.63 -11.38 30.59
CA ALA A 283 4.19 -11.37 30.81
C ALA A 283 3.79 -12.27 31.99
N LEU A 284 4.37 -13.46 32.12
CA LEU A 284 4.15 -14.31 33.30
C LEU A 284 4.67 -13.64 34.57
N GLU A 285 5.90 -13.15 34.55
CA GLU A 285 6.54 -12.57 35.75
C GLU A 285 5.88 -11.24 36.18
N ALA A 286 5.18 -10.55 35.28
CA ALA A 286 4.36 -9.37 35.56
C ALA A 286 2.98 -9.68 36.18
N CYS A 287 2.56 -10.96 36.22
CA CYS A 287 1.30 -11.35 36.84
C CYS A 287 1.34 -11.18 38.37
N HIS A 288 0.17 -10.97 38.98
CA HIS A 288 0.02 -10.89 40.41
C HIS A 288 0.38 -12.23 41.08
N LYS A 289 1.12 -12.16 42.19
CA LYS A 289 1.41 -13.32 43.03
C LYS A 289 0.11 -13.90 43.60
N GLY A 290 -0.05 -15.21 43.61
CA GLY A 290 -1.18 -15.91 44.23
C GLY A 290 -2.25 -16.36 43.24
N TRP A 291 -2.63 -15.53 42.27
CA TRP A 291 -3.74 -15.84 41.34
C TRP A 291 -3.54 -15.43 39.89
N GLY A 292 -2.50 -14.64 39.57
CA GLY A 292 -2.37 -14.04 38.25
C GLY A 292 -2.18 -15.08 37.13
N GLN A 293 -2.82 -14.87 35.99
CA GLN A 293 -2.77 -15.78 34.85
C GLN A 293 -2.13 -15.12 33.63
N SER A 294 -1.15 -15.81 33.03
CA SER A 294 -0.56 -15.39 31.76
C SER A 294 -1.00 -16.29 30.62
N ILE A 295 -1.51 -15.67 29.55
CA ILE A 295 -2.04 -16.33 28.37
C ILE A 295 -1.12 -16.06 27.18
N ILE A 296 -0.50 -17.12 26.67
CA ILE A 296 0.27 -17.08 25.42
C ILE A 296 -0.70 -17.19 24.23
N ILE A 297 -0.68 -16.18 23.37
CA ILE A 297 -1.42 -16.16 22.10
C ILE A 297 -0.46 -16.16 20.92
N GLY A 298 0.61 -15.37 21.00
CA GLY A 298 1.62 -15.30 19.96
C GLY A 298 2.31 -16.65 19.72
N VAL A 299 2.55 -16.97 18.45
CA VAL A 299 3.19 -18.23 18.05
C VAL A 299 4.70 -18.03 17.99
N ALA A 300 5.44 -18.74 18.84
CA ALA A 300 6.89 -18.70 18.87
C ALA A 300 7.51 -19.47 17.69
N PRO A 301 8.72 -19.11 17.25
CA PRO A 301 9.41 -19.86 16.22
C PRO A 301 9.77 -21.27 16.69
N ALA A 302 9.95 -22.17 15.74
CA ALA A 302 10.27 -23.56 16.00
C ALA A 302 11.51 -23.75 16.87
N GLY A 303 11.43 -24.67 17.82
CA GLY A 303 12.52 -24.97 18.76
C GLY A 303 12.77 -23.92 19.83
N ALA A 304 12.04 -22.79 19.83
CA ALA A 304 12.13 -21.83 20.92
C ALA A 304 11.39 -22.35 22.16
N GLU A 305 12.03 -22.16 23.31
CA GLU A 305 11.49 -22.60 24.60
C GLU A 305 11.16 -21.39 25.48
N ILE A 306 10.03 -21.50 26.18
CA ILE A 306 9.71 -20.58 27.27
C ILE A 306 10.37 -21.06 28.57
N SER A 307 10.83 -20.13 29.39
CA SER A 307 11.46 -20.45 30.68
C SER A 307 11.07 -19.44 31.74
N THR A 308 11.02 -19.89 33.00
CA THR A 308 10.92 -19.03 34.18
C THR A 308 11.44 -19.80 35.40
N ARG A 309 11.57 -19.14 36.55
CA ARG A 309 11.84 -19.82 37.82
C ARG A 309 10.57 -20.54 38.28
N PRO A 310 10.61 -21.84 38.64
CA PRO A 310 9.42 -22.58 39.10
C PRO A 310 8.67 -21.90 40.25
N PHE A 311 9.40 -21.17 41.08
CA PHE A 311 8.83 -20.38 42.18
C PHE A 311 7.74 -19.39 41.73
N GLN A 312 7.80 -18.89 40.48
CA GLN A 312 6.73 -18.03 39.94
C GLN A 312 5.39 -18.75 39.88
N LEU A 313 5.39 -20.05 39.54
CA LEU A 313 4.20 -20.90 39.49
C LEU A 313 3.82 -21.44 40.87
N VAL A 314 4.81 -21.86 41.68
CA VAL A 314 4.56 -22.32 43.07
C VAL A 314 3.87 -21.22 43.90
N THR A 315 4.21 -19.96 43.66
CA THR A 315 3.56 -18.81 44.32
C THR A 315 2.25 -18.38 43.68
N GLY A 316 1.60 -19.24 42.91
CA GLY A 316 0.19 -19.11 42.52
C GLY A 316 -0.08 -18.52 41.13
N ARG A 317 0.95 -18.23 40.33
CA ARG A 317 0.72 -17.84 38.92
C ARG A 317 0.37 -19.04 38.06
N VAL A 318 -0.42 -18.81 37.03
CA VAL A 318 -0.83 -19.83 36.06
C VAL A 318 -0.36 -19.43 34.66
N TRP A 319 0.29 -20.36 33.96
CA TRP A 319 0.70 -20.16 32.56
C TRP A 319 -0.12 -21.04 31.63
N ARG A 320 -0.82 -20.43 30.68
CA ARG A 320 -1.70 -21.13 29.71
C ARG A 320 -1.47 -20.58 28.31
N GLY A 321 -1.91 -21.33 27.30
CA GLY A 321 -2.00 -20.86 25.92
C GLY A 321 -3.45 -20.80 25.44
N CYS A 322 -3.69 -20.09 24.33
CA CYS A 322 -4.98 -20.12 23.65
C CYS A 322 -4.80 -20.41 22.15
N ALA A 323 -5.73 -21.17 21.57
CA ALA A 323 -5.82 -21.37 20.13
C ALA A 323 -7.18 -20.89 19.67
N PHE A 324 -7.22 -19.97 18.69
CA PHE A 324 -8.45 -19.34 18.22
C PHE A 324 -9.30 -18.75 19.36
N GLY A 325 -8.65 -18.28 20.43
CA GLY A 325 -9.29 -17.73 21.62
C GLY A 325 -10.12 -18.72 22.44
N GLY A 326 -10.01 -20.03 22.17
CA GLY A 326 -10.90 -21.04 22.76
C GLY A 326 -12.29 -21.11 22.11
N VAL A 327 -12.53 -20.36 21.03
CA VAL A 327 -13.81 -20.30 20.32
C VAL A 327 -14.01 -21.57 19.49
N LYS A 328 -15.19 -22.16 19.58
CA LYS A 328 -15.68 -23.19 18.65
C LYS A 328 -16.30 -22.51 17.44
N GLY A 329 -15.53 -22.40 16.36
CA GLY A 329 -15.85 -21.51 15.23
C GLY A 329 -17.24 -21.72 14.62
N ARG A 330 -17.65 -22.95 14.34
CA ARG A 330 -18.96 -23.20 13.70
C ARG A 330 -20.14 -22.89 14.63
N THR A 331 -19.96 -23.09 15.93
CA THR A 331 -21.02 -22.87 16.92
C THR A 331 -21.10 -21.42 17.40
N GLN A 332 -19.96 -20.75 17.57
CA GLN A 332 -19.90 -19.47 18.29
C GLN A 332 -19.64 -18.26 17.38
N LEU A 333 -19.02 -18.44 16.21
CA LEU A 333 -18.69 -17.31 15.32
C LEU A 333 -19.92 -16.55 14.80
N PRO A 334 -21.09 -17.17 14.53
CA PRO A 334 -22.30 -16.42 14.19
C PRO A 334 -22.70 -15.40 15.27
N GLY A 335 -22.50 -15.72 16.55
CA GLY A 335 -22.72 -14.80 17.66
C GLY A 335 -21.71 -13.64 17.67
N LEU A 336 -20.44 -13.90 17.34
CA LEU A 336 -19.44 -12.84 17.20
C LEU A 336 -19.74 -11.92 16.00
N VAL A 337 -20.26 -12.48 14.90
CA VAL A 337 -20.74 -11.70 13.75
C VAL A 337 -21.91 -10.81 14.18
N GLN A 338 -22.85 -11.33 14.98
CA GLN A 338 -23.94 -10.50 15.50
C GLN A 338 -23.43 -9.40 16.43
N ASP A 339 -22.51 -9.71 17.36
CA ASP A 339 -21.87 -8.70 18.22
C ASP A 339 -21.15 -7.62 17.38
N TYR A 340 -20.57 -8.00 16.23
CA TYR A 340 -20.00 -7.06 15.27
C TYR A 340 -21.07 -6.17 14.62
N MET A 341 -22.16 -6.76 14.14
CA MET A 341 -23.26 -6.02 13.50
C MET A 341 -23.95 -5.06 14.47
N ASP A 342 -24.06 -5.44 15.74
CA ASP A 342 -24.61 -4.62 16.83
C ASP A 342 -23.65 -3.51 17.28
N GLY A 343 -22.43 -3.45 16.74
CA GLY A 343 -21.40 -2.48 17.14
C GLY A 343 -20.72 -2.77 18.49
N LYS A 344 -21.01 -3.92 19.10
CA LYS A 344 -20.39 -4.38 20.36
C LYS A 344 -18.95 -4.88 20.15
N LEU A 345 -18.62 -5.31 18.94
CA LEU A 345 -17.27 -5.68 18.52
C LEU A 345 -16.79 -4.72 17.43
N LYS A 346 -15.65 -4.05 17.65
CA LYS A 346 -15.01 -3.17 16.66
C LYS A 346 -14.22 -4.01 15.66
N GLY A 347 -14.84 -4.36 14.54
CA GLY A 347 -14.14 -4.97 13.39
C GLY A 347 -13.55 -3.94 12.42
N ARG A 348 -14.27 -2.85 12.09
CA ARG A 348 -13.85 -1.87 11.06
C ARG A 348 -12.53 -1.15 11.37
N GLN A 349 -12.23 -0.98 12.66
CA GLN A 349 -11.06 -0.24 13.15
C GLN A 349 -9.81 -1.12 13.29
N VAL A 350 -9.98 -2.43 13.48
CA VAL A 350 -8.89 -3.44 13.46
C VAL A 350 -8.59 -3.86 12.03
N ALA A 351 -9.62 -3.89 11.18
CA ALA A 351 -9.61 -4.51 9.86
C ALA A 351 -8.86 -3.74 8.79
N PHE A 352 -9.06 -2.43 8.73
CA PHE A 352 -8.50 -1.66 7.63
C PHE A 352 -7.21 -1.07 8.11
N SER A 353 -6.23 -1.99 8.14
CA SER A 353 -4.79 -2.02 7.85
C SER A 353 -4.36 -1.62 6.43
N ASN A 354 -5.24 -1.85 5.44
CA ASN A 354 -5.06 -1.69 3.99
C ASN A 354 -6.13 -2.53 3.30
N ARG A 355 -6.55 -2.15 2.09
CA ARG A 355 -7.27 -2.96 1.12
C ARG A 355 -6.53 -2.87 -0.21
N ARG A 356 -6.20 -4.03 -0.77
CA ARG A 356 -5.46 -4.17 -2.02
C ARG A 356 -6.26 -5.08 -2.95
N GLY A 357 -6.17 -4.84 -4.26
CA GLY A 357 -6.67 -5.79 -5.26
C GLY A 357 -5.84 -7.07 -5.28
N PHE A 358 -6.40 -8.16 -5.80
CA PHE A 358 -5.81 -9.50 -5.81
C PHE A 358 -4.52 -9.62 -6.67
N SER A 359 -4.15 -8.59 -7.42
CA SER A 359 -2.94 -8.54 -8.25
C SER A 359 -1.79 -7.79 -7.52
N MET A 360 -0.94 -8.49 -6.76
CA MET A 360 0.37 -7.92 -6.36
C MET A 360 1.42 -8.96 -5.95
N HIS A 361 2.69 -8.66 -6.28
CA HIS A 361 3.90 -9.34 -5.80
C HIS A 361 4.12 -9.14 -4.30
N TYR A 362 4.49 -10.22 -3.62
CA TYR A 362 4.53 -10.37 -2.16
C TYR A 362 5.87 -9.95 -1.52
N GLN A 363 6.37 -8.74 -1.84
CA GLN A 363 7.45 -8.12 -1.06
C GLN A 363 6.93 -6.96 -0.23
N ASN A 364 7.10 -7.09 1.08
CA ASN A 364 6.83 -6.10 2.15
C ASN A 364 5.43 -6.19 2.77
N LEU A 365 5.33 -7.10 3.75
CA LEU A 365 4.29 -7.13 4.77
C LEU A 365 4.60 -6.09 5.86
N ASP A 366 4.63 -4.80 5.49
CA ASP A 366 4.41 -3.70 6.44
C ASP A 366 2.94 -3.29 6.34
N LEU A 367 2.20 -3.54 7.41
CA LEU A 367 0.75 -3.34 7.55
C LEU A 367 0.39 -1.85 7.75
N GLU A 368 0.18 -1.06 6.67
CA GLU A 368 -0.24 0.38 6.76
C GLU A 368 -1.38 0.85 5.84
N ILE A 369 -2.48 1.37 6.42
CA ILE A 369 -3.92 1.51 6.02
C ILE A 369 -4.32 2.37 4.83
N ARG A 370 -5.02 1.83 3.78
CA ARG A 370 -6.03 2.49 2.88
C ARG A 370 -7.07 1.56 2.17
N GLU A 371 -8.34 2.00 1.99
CA GLU A 371 -9.57 1.28 1.51
C GLU A 371 -9.80 1.24 -0.05
N PRO A 372 -10.80 0.47 -0.58
CA PRO A 372 -11.10 0.28 -2.01
C PRO A 372 -12.44 0.93 -2.49
N LEU A 373 -12.57 1.12 -3.80
CA LEU A 373 -13.78 1.55 -4.51
C LEU A 373 -14.23 0.46 -5.49
N LEU A 374 -15.52 0.06 -5.48
CA LEU A 374 -16.19 -0.58 -6.62
C LEU A 374 -17.73 -0.40 -6.52
N LYS A 375 -18.32 0.17 -7.58
CA LYS A 375 -19.71 0.11 -8.11
C LYS A 375 -19.64 0.93 -9.41
N LYS A 376 -20.08 0.56 -10.61
CA LYS A 376 -21.10 -0.31 -11.26
C LYS A 376 -20.65 -0.40 -12.75
N GLU A 377 -21.18 -1.15 -13.72
CA GLU A 377 -22.25 -2.12 -13.93
C GLU A 377 -21.89 -2.85 -15.24
N VAL A 378 -22.37 -4.08 -15.38
CA VAL A 378 -22.27 -4.91 -16.57
C VAL A 378 -23.21 -4.37 -17.64
N ASN A 379 -22.75 -4.26 -18.89
CA ASN A 379 -23.58 -4.42 -20.08
C ASN A 379 -22.79 -5.02 -21.24
N SER A 380 -23.51 -5.76 -22.07
CA SER A 380 -23.09 -6.85 -22.95
C SER A 380 -22.74 -6.45 -24.41
N LEU A 381 -21.65 -7.06 -24.93
CA LEU A 381 -21.37 -7.51 -26.32
C LEU A 381 -21.28 -6.45 -27.46
N PRO A 382 -20.54 -6.69 -28.59
CA PRO A 382 -20.17 -7.98 -29.17
C PRO A 382 -18.70 -8.20 -29.59
N GLN A 383 -18.41 -9.46 -29.90
CA GLN A 383 -17.18 -9.99 -30.50
C GLN A 383 -16.91 -9.37 -31.88
N GLU A 384 -15.69 -8.87 -32.09
CA GLU A 384 -15.07 -8.81 -33.42
C GLU A 384 -13.64 -9.35 -33.37
N LYS A 385 -13.34 -10.22 -34.34
CA LYS A 385 -12.03 -10.79 -34.61
C LYS A 385 -11.13 -9.70 -35.21
N THR A 386 -10.01 -9.41 -34.57
CA THR A 386 -8.84 -8.84 -35.26
C THR A 386 -7.63 -9.69 -34.96
N ASP A 387 -7.23 -10.41 -36.00
CA ASP A 387 -5.95 -11.08 -36.15
C ASP A 387 -4.85 -10.02 -36.21
N CYS A 388 -3.89 -10.05 -35.29
CA CYS A 388 -2.61 -9.35 -35.39
C CYS A 388 -1.59 -10.06 -34.50
N GLY A 389 -0.73 -10.87 -35.12
CA GLY A 389 0.51 -11.30 -34.49
C GLY A 389 1.36 -10.10 -34.08
N GLY A 390 1.75 -10.05 -32.81
CA GLY A 390 2.66 -9.05 -32.26
C GLY A 390 3.69 -9.75 -31.37
N GLN A 391 4.94 -9.68 -31.80
CA GLN A 391 6.12 -10.23 -31.14
C GLN A 391 6.19 -9.79 -29.67
N ILE A 392 6.58 -10.71 -28.79
CA ILE A 392 7.07 -10.40 -27.44
C ILE A 392 8.30 -9.50 -27.62
N GLN A 393 8.15 -8.19 -27.44
CA GLN A 393 9.28 -7.27 -27.39
C GLN A 393 9.98 -7.44 -26.04
N ASN A 394 11.27 -7.73 -26.11
CA ASN A 394 12.19 -7.74 -24.98
C ASN A 394 12.01 -6.49 -24.12
N LEU A 395 11.75 -6.66 -22.82
CA LEU A 395 11.87 -5.59 -21.83
C LEU A 395 13.34 -5.13 -21.83
N THR A 396 13.63 -4.03 -22.52
CA THR A 396 14.90 -3.31 -22.34
C THR A 396 14.85 -2.62 -20.98
N ASP A 397 15.91 -2.71 -20.18
CA ASP A 397 16.09 -2.06 -18.86
C ASP A 397 16.05 -0.50 -18.89
N ASP A 398 15.58 0.09 -19.99
CA ASP A 398 15.61 1.52 -20.29
C ASP A 398 14.22 2.15 -20.04
N PHE A 399 14.17 3.33 -19.45
CA PHE A 399 12.93 4.12 -19.41
C PHE A 399 12.47 4.47 -20.84
N PRO A 400 11.18 4.66 -21.11
CA PRO A 400 10.76 5.14 -22.44
C PRO A 400 11.19 6.59 -22.71
N LEU A 401 11.66 6.87 -23.92
CA LEU A 401 12.01 8.23 -24.34
C LEU A 401 10.73 9.04 -24.63
N PRO A 402 10.51 10.20 -23.99
CA PRO A 402 9.33 11.02 -24.24
C PRO A 402 9.49 11.84 -25.54
N SER A 403 9.46 11.20 -26.71
CA SER A 403 9.71 11.88 -27.99
C SER A 403 8.66 12.95 -28.35
N TRP A 404 7.46 12.89 -27.78
CA TRP A 404 6.41 13.88 -28.01
C TRP A 404 6.60 15.19 -27.23
N THR A 405 7.61 15.28 -26.36
CA THR A 405 7.89 16.47 -25.55
C THR A 405 9.02 17.34 -26.11
N TRP A 406 9.68 16.91 -27.19
CA TRP A 406 10.66 17.71 -27.94
C TRP A 406 10.06 19.03 -28.43
N ALA A 407 10.91 20.03 -28.68
CA ALA A 407 10.49 21.26 -29.35
C ALA A 407 9.66 20.95 -30.61
N LYS A 408 8.58 21.71 -30.84
CA LYS A 408 7.67 21.48 -31.98
C LYS A 408 7.95 22.45 -33.13
N PRO A 409 7.83 22.01 -34.39
CA PRO A 409 7.95 22.92 -35.52
C PRO A 409 6.79 23.91 -35.54
N ASN A 410 7.08 25.18 -35.86
CA ASN A 410 6.07 26.15 -36.25
C ASN A 410 5.61 25.89 -37.71
N SER A 411 4.70 26.73 -38.21
CA SER A 411 4.22 26.66 -39.61
C SER A 411 5.32 26.80 -40.68
N GLN A 412 6.51 27.28 -40.30
CA GLN A 412 7.68 27.42 -41.16
C GLN A 412 8.71 26.30 -40.94
N GLY A 413 8.39 25.27 -40.16
CA GLY A 413 9.27 24.11 -39.90
C GLY A 413 10.36 24.35 -38.85
N LYS A 414 10.42 25.54 -38.23
CA LYS A 414 11.41 25.86 -37.20
C LYS A 414 10.97 25.34 -35.84
N LEU A 415 11.86 24.66 -35.11
CA LEU A 415 11.56 24.11 -33.79
C LEU A 415 11.47 25.20 -32.72
N PHE A 416 10.37 25.20 -31.97
CA PHE A 416 10.12 26.07 -30.83
C PHE A 416 9.89 25.26 -29.56
N PRO A 417 10.35 25.75 -28.39
CA PRO A 417 10.05 25.11 -27.12
C PRO A 417 8.53 24.98 -26.93
N GLN A 418 8.08 23.83 -26.43
CA GLN A 418 6.68 23.65 -26.04
C GLN A 418 6.33 24.57 -24.86
N THR A 419 5.18 25.22 -24.94
CA THR A 419 4.57 25.97 -23.83
C THR A 419 4.01 24.97 -22.81
N ILE A 420 4.49 25.04 -21.56
CA ILE A 420 4.04 24.20 -20.44
C ILE A 420 3.48 25.12 -19.36
N ALA A 421 2.22 24.94 -19.00
CA ALA A 421 1.53 25.76 -18.01
C ALA A 421 1.85 25.28 -16.60
N HIS A 422 2.56 26.10 -15.83
CA HIS A 422 2.97 25.79 -14.46
C HIS A 422 1.79 25.97 -13.50
N ARG A 423 1.32 24.86 -12.93
CA ARG A 423 0.14 24.83 -12.04
C ARG A 423 -1.13 25.34 -12.74
N GLY A 424 -1.20 25.12 -14.06
CA GLY A 424 -2.20 25.73 -14.94
C GLY A 424 -1.88 27.19 -15.31
N TYR A 425 -2.90 27.97 -15.68
CA TYR A 425 -2.75 29.37 -16.06
C TYR A 425 -2.78 30.30 -14.83
N LYS A 426 -1.75 30.18 -13.97
CA LYS A 426 -1.66 30.87 -12.66
C LYS A 426 -1.69 32.41 -12.75
N ALA A 427 -1.20 33.01 -13.84
CA ALA A 427 -1.25 34.45 -14.01
C ALA A 427 -2.71 34.96 -14.00
N GLU A 428 -3.63 34.22 -14.64
CA GLU A 428 -5.04 34.60 -14.73
C GLU A 428 -5.87 33.99 -13.59
N HIS A 429 -5.71 32.70 -13.33
CA HIS A 429 -6.56 31.93 -12.40
C HIS A 429 -5.83 31.57 -11.09
N PRO A 430 -6.54 31.13 -10.04
CA PRO A 430 -5.91 30.56 -8.85
C PRO A 430 -5.15 29.28 -9.22
N GLU A 431 -3.87 29.18 -8.83
CA GLU A 431 -2.99 28.08 -9.24
C GLU A 431 -3.45 26.70 -8.72
N ASN A 432 -3.08 25.64 -9.44
CA ASN A 432 -3.43 24.25 -9.11
C ASN A 432 -4.94 24.08 -8.84
N THR A 433 -5.76 24.62 -9.74
CA THR A 433 -7.22 24.47 -9.75
C THR A 433 -7.68 23.98 -11.10
N LEU A 434 -8.85 23.33 -11.15
CA LEU A 434 -9.40 22.87 -12.44
C LEU A 434 -9.63 24.04 -13.40
N LYS A 435 -10.03 25.22 -12.88
CA LYS A 435 -10.17 26.44 -13.68
C LYS A 435 -8.85 26.92 -14.28
N ALA A 436 -7.75 26.85 -13.54
CA ALA A 436 -6.43 27.18 -14.07
C ALA A 436 -5.97 26.19 -15.14
N PHE A 437 -6.26 24.90 -14.98
CA PHE A 437 -5.96 23.88 -15.99
C PHE A 437 -6.79 24.08 -17.27
N GLN A 438 -8.09 24.36 -17.13
CA GLN A 438 -8.97 24.70 -18.25
C GLN A 438 -8.47 25.94 -18.99
N GLY A 439 -8.19 27.03 -18.27
CA GLY A 439 -7.67 28.25 -18.87
C GLY A 439 -6.33 28.06 -19.58
N ALA A 440 -5.49 27.12 -19.11
CA ALA A 440 -4.24 26.79 -19.80
C ALA A 440 -4.48 26.07 -21.15
N VAL A 441 -5.45 25.15 -21.20
CA VAL A 441 -5.86 24.48 -22.44
C VAL A 441 -6.49 25.48 -23.41
N GLU A 442 -7.36 26.37 -22.92
CA GLU A 442 -8.02 27.41 -23.72
C GLU A 442 -7.03 28.35 -24.43
N VAL A 443 -5.90 28.68 -23.78
CA VAL A 443 -4.85 29.50 -24.40
C VAL A 443 -3.87 28.72 -25.27
N GLY A 444 -4.11 27.42 -25.49
CA GLY A 444 -3.34 26.57 -26.39
C GLY A 444 -1.98 26.16 -25.83
N THR A 445 -1.89 25.86 -24.53
CA THR A 445 -0.70 25.21 -23.98
C THR A 445 -0.49 23.84 -24.61
N HIS A 446 0.75 23.36 -24.65
CA HIS A 446 1.04 21.99 -25.07
C HIS A 446 0.95 21.01 -23.91
N ALA A 447 1.20 21.51 -22.70
CA ALA A 447 1.24 20.70 -21.50
C ALA A 447 0.88 21.47 -20.24
N ILE A 448 0.59 20.70 -19.20
CA ILE A 448 0.35 21.19 -17.84
C ILE A 448 1.40 20.53 -16.93
N GLU A 449 2.12 21.35 -16.19
CA GLU A 449 2.93 20.88 -15.08
C GLU A 449 2.15 21.12 -13.78
N THR A 450 2.14 20.14 -12.89
CA THR A 450 1.47 20.25 -11.59
C THR A 450 2.13 19.37 -10.55
N ASP A 451 2.00 19.79 -9.30
CA ASP A 451 2.67 19.24 -8.14
C ASP A 451 1.77 18.24 -7.40
N ILE A 452 2.30 17.05 -7.13
CA ILE A 452 1.59 15.96 -6.48
C ILE A 452 1.82 15.97 -4.97
N HIS A 453 0.72 15.92 -4.22
CA HIS A 453 0.70 15.65 -2.79
C HIS A 453 -0.30 14.56 -2.41
N LEU A 454 -0.14 14.02 -1.21
CA LEU A 454 -1.12 13.12 -0.60
C LEU A 454 -1.83 13.81 0.56
N SER A 455 -3.15 13.63 0.61
CA SER A 455 -3.95 13.83 1.83
C SER A 455 -3.69 12.73 2.86
N LYS A 456 -4.14 12.95 4.10
CA LYS A 456 -4.01 11.99 5.22
C LYS A 456 -4.61 10.62 4.90
N ASP A 457 -5.74 10.60 4.19
CA ASP A 457 -6.46 9.41 3.74
C ASP A 457 -6.04 8.91 2.36
N GLY A 458 -5.01 9.51 1.75
CA GLY A 458 -4.32 9.01 0.56
C GLY A 458 -4.97 9.31 -0.77
N VAL A 459 -5.82 10.32 -0.82
CA VAL A 459 -6.21 10.95 -2.09
C VAL A 459 -5.03 11.73 -2.63
N VAL A 460 -4.72 11.51 -3.91
CA VAL A 460 -3.69 12.26 -4.66
C VAL A 460 -4.28 13.61 -5.04
N VAL A 461 -3.75 14.67 -4.45
CA VAL A 461 -4.22 16.06 -4.62
C VAL A 461 -3.16 16.91 -5.30
N LEU A 462 -3.59 17.98 -5.96
CA LEU A 462 -2.71 18.88 -6.70
C LEU A 462 -2.51 20.18 -5.91
N SER A 463 -1.28 20.44 -5.48
CA SER A 463 -0.92 21.64 -4.73
C SER A 463 0.58 21.87 -4.81
N HIS A 464 1.02 23.12 -4.95
CA HIS A 464 2.45 23.35 -5.05
C HIS A 464 3.16 23.13 -3.71
N ASP A 465 2.58 23.69 -2.66
CA ASP A 465 3.12 23.61 -1.31
C ASP A 465 2.49 22.42 -0.60
N GLY A 466 3.27 21.79 0.30
CA GLY A 466 2.76 20.74 1.20
C GLY A 466 1.88 21.27 2.33
N ASP A 467 1.69 22.60 2.41
CA ASP A 467 0.81 23.27 3.37
C ASP A 467 -0.26 24.12 2.69
N LEU A 468 -1.28 24.46 3.46
CA LEU A 468 -2.46 25.18 2.98
C LEU A 468 -2.33 26.70 3.08
N LYS A 469 -1.20 27.21 3.58
CA LYS A 469 -1.10 28.60 4.07
C LYS A 469 -1.22 29.61 2.95
N ARG A 470 -0.52 29.38 1.85
CA ARG A 470 -0.42 30.34 0.76
C ARG A 470 -1.67 30.38 -0.12
N CYS A 471 -2.23 29.22 -0.44
CA CYS A 471 -3.34 29.12 -1.38
C CYS A 471 -4.72 29.17 -0.71
N PHE A 472 -4.85 28.67 0.53
CA PHE A 472 -6.13 28.53 1.23
C PHE A 472 -6.20 29.30 2.55
N GLY A 473 -5.08 29.80 3.09
CA GLY A 473 -5.05 30.61 4.32
C GLY A 473 -5.01 29.80 5.62
N HIS A 474 -4.82 28.49 5.55
CA HIS A 474 -4.83 27.56 6.68
C HIS A 474 -3.39 27.14 7.06
N GLN A 475 -3.09 26.94 8.34
CA GLN A 475 -1.71 26.60 8.79
C GLN A 475 -1.37 25.11 8.66
N GLU A 476 -2.38 24.29 8.42
CA GLU A 476 -2.27 22.84 8.39
C GLU A 476 -1.51 22.35 7.14
N LYS A 477 -0.82 21.22 7.29
CA LYS A 477 -0.21 20.52 6.16
C LYS A 477 -1.24 19.66 5.45
N ILE A 478 -1.09 19.51 4.13
CA ILE A 478 -1.98 18.69 3.30
C ILE A 478 -1.98 17.23 3.78
N ILE A 479 -0.80 16.69 4.11
CA ILE A 479 -0.64 15.30 4.59
C ILE A 479 -1.32 15.03 5.93
N ASP A 480 -1.60 16.07 6.71
CA ASP A 480 -2.27 15.96 8.01
C ASP A 480 -3.81 16.11 7.89
N CYS A 481 -4.29 16.49 6.71
CA CYS A 481 -5.69 16.79 6.42
C CYS A 481 -6.35 15.65 5.64
N ARG A 482 -7.57 15.27 6.02
CA ARG A 482 -8.39 14.33 5.24
C ARG A 482 -8.99 15.02 4.00
N TRP A 483 -9.24 14.26 2.94
CA TRP A 483 -9.84 14.78 1.70
C TRP A 483 -11.18 15.51 1.94
N GLU A 484 -12.02 14.99 2.85
CA GLU A 484 -13.28 15.64 3.22
C GLU A 484 -13.08 17.12 3.63
N TYR A 485 -12.08 17.40 4.47
CA TYR A 485 -11.72 18.77 4.84
C TYR A 485 -11.12 19.53 3.66
N LEU A 486 -10.12 18.96 2.99
CA LEU A 486 -9.44 19.62 1.86
C LEU A 486 -10.41 20.03 0.74
N SER A 487 -11.38 19.19 0.43
CA SER A 487 -12.40 19.43 -0.60
C SER A 487 -13.37 20.57 -0.24
N SER A 488 -13.50 20.89 1.05
CA SER A 488 -14.30 22.02 1.54
C SER A 488 -13.60 23.37 1.38
N LEU A 489 -12.27 23.37 1.28
CA LEU A 489 -11.47 24.59 1.18
C LEU A 489 -11.66 25.30 -0.15
N ARG A 490 -11.45 26.62 -0.16
CA ARG A 490 -11.49 27.45 -1.36
C ARG A 490 -10.27 28.34 -1.43
N THR A 491 -9.73 28.54 -2.64
CA THR A 491 -8.55 29.39 -2.83
C THR A 491 -8.82 30.81 -2.36
N LEU A 492 -7.80 31.49 -1.82
CA LEU A 492 -7.91 32.90 -1.42
C LEU A 492 -8.10 33.84 -2.62
N LYS A 493 -7.54 33.50 -3.78
CA LYS A 493 -7.73 34.25 -5.03
C LYS A 493 -9.09 33.90 -5.66
N ALA A 494 -9.81 34.91 -6.15
CA ALA A 494 -11.04 34.73 -6.92
C ALA A 494 -10.78 33.92 -8.22
N PRO A 495 -11.72 33.08 -8.68
CA PRO A 495 -13.11 32.94 -8.22
C PRO A 495 -13.32 31.96 -7.04
N HIS A 496 -12.30 31.72 -6.22
CA HIS A 496 -12.38 30.85 -5.03
C HIS A 496 -12.73 29.41 -5.39
N GLU A 497 -11.76 28.71 -5.95
CA GLU A 497 -11.90 27.35 -6.47
C GLU A 497 -11.55 26.30 -5.39
N PRO A 498 -12.10 25.08 -5.47
CA PRO A 498 -11.68 23.98 -4.61
C PRO A 498 -10.28 23.46 -4.99
N MET A 499 -9.63 22.76 -4.06
CA MET A 499 -8.44 21.95 -4.36
C MET A 499 -8.83 20.78 -5.27
N PRO A 500 -8.19 20.58 -6.42
CA PRO A 500 -8.45 19.44 -7.29
C PRO A 500 -7.62 18.21 -6.90
N ARG A 501 -8.15 17.04 -7.24
CA ARG A 501 -7.45 15.76 -7.22
C ARG A 501 -6.73 15.54 -8.55
N LEU A 502 -5.73 14.66 -8.55
CA LEU A 502 -5.16 14.16 -9.81
C LEU A 502 -6.24 13.51 -10.68
N LEU A 503 -7.18 12.79 -10.06
CA LEU A 503 -8.34 12.21 -10.74
C LEU A 503 -9.13 13.25 -11.56
N ASP A 504 -9.42 14.41 -10.97
CA ASP A 504 -10.23 15.45 -11.62
C ASP A 504 -9.51 16.03 -12.86
N LEU A 505 -8.18 16.17 -12.79
CA LEU A 505 -7.37 16.61 -13.93
C LEU A 505 -7.31 15.55 -15.03
N LEU A 506 -7.13 14.27 -14.66
CA LEU A 506 -7.08 13.17 -15.62
C LEU A 506 -8.42 13.01 -16.35
N GLU A 507 -9.54 13.03 -15.64
CA GLU A 507 -10.89 12.99 -16.22
C GLU A 507 -11.12 14.16 -17.19
N TYR A 508 -10.62 15.35 -16.84
CA TYR A 508 -10.70 16.51 -17.74
C TYR A 508 -9.89 16.31 -19.02
N VAL A 509 -8.60 15.95 -18.92
CA VAL A 509 -7.74 15.83 -20.11
C VAL A 509 -7.96 14.53 -20.90
N ALA A 510 -8.73 13.57 -20.36
CA ALA A 510 -9.20 12.39 -21.09
C ALA A 510 -10.36 12.70 -22.06
N GLN A 511 -10.97 13.89 -21.98
CA GLN A 511 -12.06 14.26 -22.88
C GLN A 511 -11.60 14.29 -24.35
N PRO A 512 -12.47 13.89 -25.31
CA PRO A 512 -12.15 13.90 -26.72
C PRO A 512 -11.66 15.27 -27.22
N GLY A 513 -10.57 15.28 -27.99
CA GLY A 513 -9.93 16.48 -28.52
C GLY A 513 -8.81 17.05 -27.65
N LEU A 514 -8.63 16.55 -26.42
CA LEU A 514 -7.56 16.98 -25.50
C LEU A 514 -6.35 16.03 -25.48
N GLU A 515 -6.28 15.03 -26.36
CA GLU A 515 -5.23 14.00 -26.43
C GLU A 515 -3.83 14.58 -26.70
N HIS A 516 -3.78 15.79 -27.25
CA HIS A 516 -2.56 16.55 -27.51
C HIS A 516 -1.94 17.15 -26.25
N ILE A 517 -2.73 17.35 -25.19
CA ILE A 517 -2.25 17.85 -23.89
C ILE A 517 -1.55 16.72 -23.14
N TRP A 518 -0.30 16.96 -22.79
CA TRP A 518 0.49 16.08 -21.93
C TRP A 518 0.73 16.70 -20.54
N LEU A 519 1.02 15.87 -19.55
CA LEU A 519 1.19 16.23 -18.15
C LEU A 519 2.62 15.98 -17.70
N LEU A 520 3.18 16.93 -16.95
CA LEU A 520 4.38 16.72 -16.14
C LEU A 520 3.96 16.68 -14.69
N LEU A 521 4.06 15.51 -14.05
CA LEU A 521 3.69 15.35 -12.65
C LEU A 521 4.93 15.53 -11.77
N ASP A 522 5.05 16.67 -11.09
CA ASP A 522 6.13 16.94 -10.14
C ASP A 522 5.84 16.19 -8.82
N ILE A 523 6.62 15.14 -8.54
CA ILE A 523 6.48 14.30 -7.36
C ILE A 523 7.31 14.89 -6.21
N LYS A 524 6.64 15.52 -5.24
CA LYS A 524 7.32 16.18 -4.13
C LYS A 524 7.95 15.22 -3.13
N LEU A 525 8.99 15.71 -2.45
CA LEU A 525 9.84 14.95 -1.54
C LEU A 525 9.30 14.79 -0.12
N ASP A 526 8.21 15.49 0.21
CA ASP A 526 7.63 15.61 1.54
C ASP A 526 6.57 14.53 1.84
N ASN A 527 6.22 13.70 0.86
CA ASN A 527 5.43 12.49 1.08
C ASN A 527 6.32 11.24 1.22
N ASN A 528 5.72 10.16 1.74
CA ASN A 528 6.33 8.83 1.61
C ASN A 528 6.46 8.49 0.11
N SER A 529 7.68 8.24 -0.34
CA SER A 529 7.99 8.06 -1.75
C SER A 529 7.36 6.82 -2.38
N ASP A 530 7.18 5.73 -1.62
CA ASP A 530 6.52 4.52 -2.14
C ASP A 530 5.01 4.73 -2.27
N ASP A 531 4.38 5.33 -1.26
CA ASP A 531 2.94 5.64 -1.28
C ASP A 531 2.55 6.58 -2.40
N VAL A 532 3.28 7.69 -2.58
CA VAL A 532 2.94 8.68 -3.61
C VAL A 532 3.03 8.07 -5.01
N MET A 533 4.05 7.23 -5.25
CA MET A 533 4.21 6.54 -6.54
C MET A 533 3.11 5.51 -6.78
N ARG A 534 2.81 4.67 -5.78
CA ARG A 534 1.76 3.64 -5.87
C ARG A 534 0.37 4.24 -6.07
N LEU A 535 0.01 5.29 -5.32
CA LEU A 535 -1.30 5.94 -5.39
C LEU A 535 -1.47 6.75 -6.68
N MET A 536 -0.40 7.41 -7.14
CA MET A 536 -0.40 8.05 -8.45
C MET A 536 -0.61 7.02 -9.57
N ALA A 537 0.08 5.88 -9.53
CA ALA A 537 -0.11 4.80 -10.50
C ALA A 537 -1.54 4.25 -10.50
N THR A 538 -2.10 4.06 -9.31
CA THR A 538 -3.50 3.63 -9.14
C THR A 538 -4.47 4.67 -9.73
N THR A 539 -4.21 5.96 -9.51
CA THR A 539 -5.05 7.04 -10.02
C THR A 539 -4.98 7.13 -11.55
N LEU A 540 -3.79 7.01 -12.14
CA LEU A 540 -3.61 6.96 -13.59
C LEU A 540 -4.36 5.78 -14.22
N ALA A 541 -4.28 4.59 -13.61
CA ALA A 541 -4.99 3.41 -14.10
C ALA A 541 -6.52 3.49 -13.94
N SER A 542 -7.03 4.37 -13.07
CA SER A 542 -8.46 4.50 -12.79
C SER A 542 -9.23 5.33 -13.82
N VAL A 543 -8.53 6.04 -14.71
CA VAL A 543 -9.14 6.87 -15.75
C VAL A 543 -8.76 6.32 -17.11
N ASP A 544 -9.75 6.10 -17.98
CA ASP A 544 -9.51 5.76 -19.38
C ASP A 544 -8.84 6.95 -20.09
N PRO A 545 -7.62 6.80 -20.64
CA PRO A 545 -6.91 7.88 -21.34
C PRO A 545 -7.53 8.26 -22.69
N GLY A 546 -8.54 7.53 -23.16
CA GLY A 546 -9.11 7.68 -24.50
C GLY A 546 -8.18 7.11 -25.57
N HIS A 547 -8.05 7.80 -26.70
CA HIS A 547 -7.32 7.28 -27.87
C HIS A 547 -5.79 7.27 -27.74
N ARG A 548 -5.22 7.93 -26.73
CA ARG A 548 -3.77 8.03 -26.55
C ARG A 548 -3.39 7.73 -25.11
N ALA A 549 -2.65 6.65 -24.91
CA ALA A 549 -2.37 6.09 -23.59
C ALA A 549 -1.64 7.05 -22.64
N TRP A 550 -1.84 6.89 -21.32
CA TRP A 550 -1.23 7.77 -20.32
C TRP A 550 0.29 7.80 -20.37
N ASN A 551 0.94 6.69 -20.68
CA ASN A 551 2.40 6.62 -20.82
C ASN A 551 2.94 7.39 -22.04
N GLU A 552 2.09 7.77 -22.98
CA GLU A 552 2.40 8.66 -24.10
C GLU A 552 1.99 10.12 -23.84
N ARG A 553 1.45 10.40 -22.66
CA ARG A 553 0.90 11.71 -22.27
C ARG A 553 1.39 12.20 -20.93
N VAL A 554 2.05 11.38 -20.13
CA VAL A 554 2.48 11.71 -18.77
C VAL A 554 3.98 11.50 -18.65
N VAL A 555 4.67 12.49 -18.11
CA VAL A 555 6.08 12.43 -17.74
C VAL A 555 6.20 12.56 -16.22
N LEU A 556 6.92 11.63 -15.60
CA LEU A 556 7.13 11.59 -14.15
C LEU A 556 8.31 12.47 -13.74
N GLY A 557 8.05 13.53 -12.98
CA GLY A 557 9.04 14.48 -12.50
C GLY A 557 9.61 14.10 -11.14
N ILE A 558 10.89 13.72 -11.09
CA ILE A 558 11.55 13.26 -9.86
C ILE A 558 12.71 14.16 -9.43
N TRP A 559 12.81 14.43 -8.13
CA TRP A 559 13.88 15.27 -7.58
C TRP A 559 15.14 14.51 -7.13
N ALA A 560 15.01 13.21 -6.86
CA ALA A 560 16.07 12.40 -6.26
C ALA A 560 16.13 10.99 -6.86
N ALA A 561 17.34 10.42 -6.92
CA ALA A 561 17.60 9.11 -7.54
C ALA A 561 16.82 7.96 -6.87
N LYS A 562 16.45 8.10 -5.59
CA LYS A 562 15.63 7.12 -4.87
C LYS A 562 14.27 6.82 -5.51
N PHE A 563 13.76 7.69 -6.38
CA PHE A 563 12.52 7.47 -7.11
C PHE A 563 12.69 6.62 -8.36
N LEU A 564 13.90 6.46 -8.90
CA LEU A 564 14.14 5.65 -10.10
C LEU A 564 13.63 4.20 -9.95
N PRO A 565 13.98 3.45 -8.87
CA PRO A 565 13.41 2.11 -8.66
C PRO A 565 11.89 2.13 -8.49
N LEU A 566 11.32 3.19 -7.93
CA LEU A 566 9.88 3.29 -7.72
C LEU A 566 9.13 3.57 -9.03
N CYS A 567 9.73 4.35 -9.94
CA CYS A 567 9.22 4.51 -11.30
C CYS A 567 9.21 3.17 -12.03
N THR A 568 10.31 2.41 -12.00
CA THR A 568 10.37 1.06 -12.60
C THR A 568 9.37 0.11 -11.97
N LYS A 569 9.20 0.15 -10.64
CA LYS A 569 8.28 -0.73 -9.91
C LYS A 569 6.81 -0.45 -10.22
N TYR A 570 6.40 0.83 -10.23
CA TYR A 570 4.98 1.20 -10.27
C TYR A 570 4.49 1.69 -11.64
N LEU A 571 5.37 2.30 -12.43
CA LEU A 571 5.05 2.92 -13.72
C LEU A 571 6.17 2.66 -14.75
N PRO A 572 6.53 1.38 -15.02
CA PRO A 572 7.71 1.03 -15.84
C PRO A 572 7.64 1.56 -17.28
N SER A 573 6.44 1.70 -17.82
CA SER A 573 6.22 2.19 -19.18
C SER A 573 6.17 3.72 -19.29
N PHE A 574 6.34 4.46 -18.19
CA PHE A 574 6.23 5.91 -18.20
C PHE A 574 7.61 6.58 -18.32
N PRO A 575 7.74 7.61 -19.18
CA PRO A 575 8.94 8.44 -19.22
C PRO A 575 9.20 9.18 -17.91
N VAL A 576 10.48 9.37 -17.62
CA VAL A 576 10.94 10.06 -16.40
C VAL A 576 11.74 11.30 -16.76
N THR A 577 11.55 12.37 -15.99
CA THR A 577 12.36 13.59 -16.04
C THR A 577 12.93 13.90 -14.66
N HIS A 578 14.21 14.24 -14.59
CA HIS A 578 14.81 14.75 -13.37
C HIS A 578 14.49 16.24 -13.20
N ILE A 579 13.83 16.61 -12.10
CA ILE A 579 13.62 17.99 -11.70
C ILE A 579 14.80 18.43 -10.82
N GLY A 580 15.50 19.50 -11.22
CA GLY A 580 16.77 19.85 -10.57
C GLY A 580 17.12 21.34 -10.54
N PHE A 581 17.84 21.72 -9.49
CA PHE A 581 18.46 23.04 -9.29
C PHE A 581 19.99 22.98 -9.26
N SER A 582 20.60 21.86 -9.64
CA SER A 582 22.05 21.69 -9.66
C SER A 582 22.47 20.91 -10.90
N THR A 583 23.22 21.56 -11.81
CA THR A 583 23.73 20.88 -13.00
C THR A 583 24.71 19.77 -12.63
N CYS A 584 25.52 19.94 -11.58
CA CYS A 584 26.45 18.89 -11.13
C CYS A 584 25.74 17.63 -10.66
N TYR A 585 24.61 17.77 -9.95
CA TYR A 585 23.80 16.62 -9.52
C TYR A 585 23.03 16.02 -10.69
N ALA A 586 22.37 16.86 -11.49
CA ALA A 586 21.57 16.44 -12.64
C ALA A 586 22.38 15.60 -13.64
N ARG A 587 23.66 15.93 -13.86
CA ARG A 587 24.57 15.14 -14.72
C ARG A 587 24.65 13.66 -14.37
N GLN A 588 24.39 13.28 -13.12
CA GLN A 588 24.40 11.87 -12.72
C GLN A 588 23.29 11.09 -13.45
N PHE A 589 22.14 11.71 -13.69
CA PHE A 589 21.01 11.09 -14.39
C PHE A 589 21.28 10.88 -15.89
N LEU A 590 22.31 11.50 -16.48
CA LEU A 590 22.76 11.16 -17.85
C LEU A 590 23.27 9.73 -17.95
N LYS A 591 23.62 9.08 -16.83
CA LYS A 591 24.00 7.67 -16.79
C LYS A 591 22.79 6.73 -16.85
N VAL A 592 21.57 7.25 -16.65
CA VAL A 592 20.34 6.46 -16.74
C VAL A 592 19.76 6.63 -18.15
N PRO A 593 19.51 5.53 -18.87
CA PRO A 593 18.88 5.60 -20.18
C PRO A 593 17.54 6.34 -20.13
N ASN A 594 17.35 7.22 -21.11
CA ASN A 594 16.12 7.93 -21.46
C ASN A 594 15.54 8.88 -20.40
N VAL A 595 16.22 9.10 -19.26
CA VAL A 595 15.81 10.14 -18.30
C VAL A 595 16.07 11.53 -18.88
N SER A 596 14.99 12.34 -18.95
CA SER A 596 15.00 13.73 -19.42
C SER A 596 15.24 14.73 -18.28
N PHE A 597 15.28 16.04 -18.58
CA PHE A 597 15.67 17.06 -17.61
C PHE A 597 14.67 18.22 -17.52
N ASN A 598 14.24 18.55 -16.30
CA ASN A 598 13.44 19.73 -15.99
C ASN A 598 14.22 20.64 -15.03
N MET A 599 14.91 21.66 -15.55
CA MET A 599 15.92 22.39 -14.79
C MET A 599 15.50 23.81 -14.42
N LEU A 600 15.88 24.25 -13.21
CA LEU A 600 15.76 25.66 -12.84
C LEU A 600 16.59 26.51 -13.81
N GLN A 601 15.96 27.39 -14.59
CA GLN A 601 16.59 28.08 -15.72
C GLN A 601 17.94 28.75 -15.37
N LYS A 602 18.01 29.39 -14.20
CA LYS A 602 19.17 30.16 -13.74
C LYS A 602 20.44 29.31 -13.61
N VAL A 603 20.30 28.00 -13.38
CA VAL A 603 21.44 27.09 -13.22
C VAL A 603 22.08 26.71 -14.56
N LEU A 604 21.41 27.06 -15.66
CA LEU A 604 21.88 26.86 -17.03
C LEU A 604 22.67 28.07 -17.57
N PHE A 605 22.81 29.13 -16.79
CA PHE A 605 23.61 30.28 -17.18
C PHE A 605 25.12 30.02 -17.04
N GLY A 606 25.91 30.76 -17.82
CA GLY A 606 27.36 30.68 -17.80
C GLY A 606 27.94 29.37 -18.36
N PRO A 607 29.26 29.17 -18.21
CA PRO A 607 29.99 28.06 -18.86
C PRO A 607 29.55 26.67 -18.40
N LEU A 608 29.25 26.49 -17.10
CA LEU A 608 28.83 25.21 -16.54
C LEU A 608 27.44 24.80 -17.05
N GLY A 609 26.50 25.74 -17.08
CA GLY A 609 25.18 25.53 -17.66
C GLY A 609 25.23 25.26 -19.16
N ALA A 610 26.05 26.01 -19.90
CA ALA A 610 26.28 25.78 -21.33
C ALA A 610 26.87 24.38 -21.61
N ARG A 611 27.82 23.92 -20.77
CA ARG A 611 28.36 22.56 -20.85
C ARG A 611 27.27 21.53 -20.58
N PHE A 612 26.45 21.72 -19.54
CA PHE A 612 25.35 20.81 -19.24
C PHE A 612 24.36 20.69 -20.41
N MET A 613 23.93 21.81 -21.00
CA MET A 613 23.03 21.79 -22.16
C MET A 613 23.63 21.07 -23.38
N ARG A 614 24.95 21.20 -23.61
CA ARG A 614 25.64 20.42 -24.67
C ARG A 614 25.62 18.93 -24.39
N ASP A 615 25.85 18.53 -23.14
CA ASP A 615 25.89 17.12 -22.77
C ASP A 615 24.48 16.48 -22.84
N VAL A 616 23.44 17.21 -22.44
CA VAL A 616 22.03 16.79 -22.57
C VAL A 616 21.65 16.62 -24.04
N ARG A 617 22.02 17.58 -24.91
CA ARG A 617 21.80 17.47 -26.36
C ARG A 617 22.55 16.29 -26.98
N LYS A 618 23.81 16.08 -26.59
CA LYS A 618 24.61 14.94 -27.06
C LYS A 618 24.00 13.60 -26.64
N ALA A 619 23.33 13.56 -25.49
CA ALA A 619 22.64 12.38 -25.00
C ALA A 619 21.22 12.22 -25.56
N GLU A 620 20.77 13.12 -26.45
CA GLU A 620 19.45 13.09 -27.08
C GLU A 620 18.31 12.97 -26.04
N ARG A 621 18.36 13.84 -25.02
CA ARG A 621 17.35 13.94 -23.96
C ARG A 621 16.63 15.29 -24.01
N PRO A 622 15.28 15.31 -23.86
CA PRO A 622 14.55 16.57 -23.73
C PRO A 622 15.01 17.39 -22.53
N LEU A 623 15.06 18.72 -22.71
CA LEU A 623 15.39 19.70 -21.69
C LEU A 623 14.27 20.73 -21.55
N TYR A 624 13.56 20.68 -20.42
CA TYR A 624 12.59 21.68 -20.00
C TYR A 624 13.22 22.64 -18.98
N VAL A 625 12.67 23.85 -18.89
CA VAL A 625 13.13 24.86 -17.94
C VAL A 625 11.99 25.50 -17.16
N TRP A 626 12.19 25.67 -15.85
CA TRP A 626 11.19 26.20 -14.92
C TRP A 626 11.77 27.23 -13.94
N THR A 627 10.94 28.04 -13.27
CA THR A 627 9.71 28.64 -13.82
C THR A 627 10.11 29.96 -14.48
N VAL A 628 9.74 30.19 -15.73
CA VAL A 628 10.20 31.34 -16.52
C VAL A 628 9.04 32.29 -16.80
N ASN A 629 9.02 33.45 -16.14
CA ASN A 629 7.94 34.45 -16.29
C ASN A 629 8.43 35.79 -16.90
N ASP A 630 9.75 36.00 -16.95
CA ASP A 630 10.36 37.20 -17.52
C ASP A 630 10.46 37.06 -19.05
N THR A 631 9.94 38.04 -19.78
CA THR A 631 9.89 38.04 -21.26
C THR A 631 11.28 37.87 -21.89
N ASN A 632 12.30 38.57 -21.39
CA ASN A 632 13.65 38.44 -21.94
C ASN A 632 14.23 37.04 -21.67
N LEU A 633 13.97 36.47 -20.50
CA LEU A 633 14.38 35.10 -20.19
C LEU A 633 13.55 34.04 -20.94
N MET A 634 12.30 34.32 -21.32
CA MET A 634 11.54 33.48 -22.25
C MET A 634 12.18 33.47 -23.65
N LYS A 635 12.58 34.64 -24.15
CA LYS A 635 13.32 34.76 -25.42
C LYS A 635 14.66 34.02 -25.37
N TRP A 636 15.33 34.06 -24.23
CA TRP A 636 16.55 33.28 -24.00
C TRP A 636 16.33 31.78 -24.17
N CYS A 637 15.20 31.23 -23.69
CA CYS A 637 14.88 29.80 -23.87
C CYS A 637 14.81 29.41 -25.34
N ILE A 638 14.13 30.23 -26.16
CA ILE A 638 14.03 30.03 -27.61
C ILE A 638 15.43 30.06 -28.24
N GLN A 639 16.24 31.07 -27.93
CA GLN A 639 17.61 31.19 -28.44
C GLN A 639 18.56 30.07 -28.00
N LYS A 640 18.24 29.36 -26.92
CA LYS A 640 19.03 28.22 -26.43
C LYS A 640 18.52 26.87 -26.92
N ASN A 641 17.43 26.85 -27.70
CA ASN A 641 16.80 25.65 -28.23
C ASN A 641 16.54 24.63 -27.11
N VAL A 642 15.85 25.07 -26.06
CA VAL A 642 15.28 24.15 -25.06
C VAL A 642 13.98 23.55 -25.59
N ASP A 643 13.55 22.42 -25.04
CA ASP A 643 12.42 21.65 -25.57
C ASP A 643 11.08 22.09 -24.99
N GLY A 644 11.08 22.64 -23.78
CA GLY A 644 9.88 23.15 -23.13
C GLY A 644 10.17 24.26 -22.13
N VAL A 645 9.21 25.17 -21.98
CA VAL A 645 9.27 26.27 -21.00
C VAL A 645 8.05 26.21 -20.10
N ILE A 646 8.32 26.02 -18.81
CA ILE A 646 7.32 25.99 -17.74
C ILE A 646 7.14 27.42 -17.22
N THR A 647 5.92 27.96 -17.32
CA THR A 647 5.61 29.37 -17.01
C THR A 647 4.24 29.53 -16.33
N ASP A 648 4.12 30.54 -15.47
CA ASP A 648 2.84 30.95 -14.87
C ASP A 648 1.92 31.65 -15.89
N ASP A 649 2.47 32.16 -17.01
CA ASP A 649 1.75 32.89 -18.05
C ASP A 649 1.94 32.24 -19.44
N PRO A 650 1.30 31.06 -19.69
CA PRO A 650 1.39 30.33 -20.95
C PRO A 650 0.96 31.17 -22.16
N LYS A 651 -0.05 32.05 -22.01
CA LYS A 651 -0.51 32.95 -23.08
C LYS A 651 0.58 33.91 -23.53
N ARG A 652 1.32 34.49 -22.58
CA ARG A 652 2.45 35.37 -22.89
C ARG A 652 3.56 34.60 -23.61
N PHE A 653 3.94 33.43 -23.12
CA PHE A 653 5.00 32.66 -23.77
C PHE A 653 4.60 32.22 -25.18
N LYS A 654 3.35 31.75 -25.36
CA LYS A 654 2.83 31.41 -26.68
C LYS A 654 2.89 32.59 -27.64
N ARG A 655 2.47 33.79 -27.20
CA ARG A 655 2.57 35.00 -28.03
C ARG A 655 4.02 35.29 -28.47
N ILE A 656 4.99 35.13 -27.56
CA ILE A 656 6.41 35.32 -27.89
C ILE A 656 6.88 34.30 -28.94
N CYS A 657 6.40 33.06 -28.88
CA CYS A 657 6.69 32.06 -29.91
C CYS A 657 6.02 32.39 -31.24
N ASP A 658 4.74 32.80 -31.22
CA ASP A 658 3.98 33.15 -32.42
C ASP A 658 4.55 34.39 -33.14
N GLU A 659 5.03 35.38 -32.38
CA GLU A 659 5.58 36.66 -32.88
C GLU A 659 7.11 36.65 -33.02
N TRP A 660 7.76 35.49 -32.96
CA TRP A 660 9.22 35.39 -32.93
C TRP A 660 9.89 35.85 -34.24
N ASP A 661 10.78 36.84 -34.15
CA ASP A 661 11.69 37.24 -35.23
C ASP A 661 13.11 36.71 -34.97
N GLU A 662 13.77 36.15 -35.98
CA GLU A 662 15.16 35.70 -35.89
C GLU A 662 16.15 36.84 -35.64
N ARG A 663 15.77 38.07 -35.95
CA ARG A 663 16.55 39.30 -35.72
C ARG A 663 16.41 39.83 -34.30
N GLU A 664 15.60 39.17 -33.45
CA GLU A 664 15.48 39.51 -32.04
C GLU A 664 16.85 39.58 -31.37
N PRO A 665 17.17 40.65 -30.62
CA PRO A 665 18.44 40.78 -29.94
C PRO A 665 18.70 39.60 -29.01
N VAL A 666 19.97 39.21 -28.89
CA VAL A 666 20.38 38.16 -27.95
C VAL A 666 19.89 38.53 -26.56
N ALA A 667 19.07 37.67 -25.97
CA ALA A 667 18.53 37.85 -24.64
C ALA A 667 19.67 37.84 -23.62
N ARG A 668 19.84 38.95 -22.90
CA ARG A 668 20.93 39.12 -21.93
C ARG A 668 20.40 38.99 -20.53
N VAL A 669 21.14 38.27 -19.70
CA VAL A 669 20.90 38.23 -18.26
C VAL A 669 21.37 39.58 -17.70
N SER A 670 20.46 40.33 -17.07
CA SER A 670 20.82 41.61 -16.43
C SER A 670 21.81 41.39 -15.29
N LEU A 671 22.59 42.42 -14.92
CA LEU A 671 23.53 42.34 -13.79
C LEU A 671 22.84 41.90 -12.50
N LYS A 672 21.62 42.38 -12.24
CA LYS A 672 20.80 41.97 -11.09
C LYS A 672 20.45 40.48 -11.13
N GLN A 673 20.02 39.97 -12.28
CA GLN A 673 19.74 38.54 -12.46
C GLN A 673 21.02 37.70 -12.35
N TRP A 674 22.15 38.24 -12.80
CA TRP A 674 23.45 37.60 -12.71
C TRP A 674 23.93 37.47 -11.25
N LEU A 675 23.87 38.56 -10.48
CA LEU A 675 24.18 38.57 -9.05
C LEU A 675 23.26 37.64 -8.26
N TYR A 676 21.96 37.63 -8.59
CA TYR A 676 21.02 36.68 -7.99
C TYR A 676 21.35 35.23 -8.35
N THR A 677 21.79 34.97 -9.59
CA THR A 677 22.22 33.64 -10.02
C THR A 677 23.47 33.18 -9.25
N LEU A 678 24.43 34.08 -9.05
CA LEU A 678 25.62 33.81 -8.25
C LEU A 678 25.26 33.49 -6.79
N TRP A 679 24.36 34.29 -6.20
CA TRP A 679 23.83 34.03 -4.86
C TRP A 679 23.11 32.68 -4.78
N LEU A 680 22.30 32.34 -5.79
CA LEU A 680 21.62 31.06 -5.86
C LEU A 680 22.61 29.90 -5.98
N TRP A 681 23.71 30.03 -6.72
CA TRP A 681 24.76 29.00 -6.77
C TRP A 681 25.44 28.81 -5.41
N ILE A 682 25.67 29.89 -4.67
CA ILE A 682 26.19 29.81 -3.29
C ILE A 682 25.19 29.04 -2.41
N MET A 683 23.89 29.40 -2.47
CA MET A 683 22.84 28.70 -1.72
C MET A 683 22.73 27.23 -2.12
N VAL A 684 22.79 26.91 -3.42
CA VAL A 684 22.82 25.53 -3.89
C VAL A 684 24.03 24.81 -3.28
N GLY A 685 25.22 25.40 -3.28
CA GLY A 685 26.40 24.81 -2.62
C GLY A 685 26.20 24.54 -1.13
N VAL A 686 25.61 25.49 -0.39
CA VAL A 686 25.33 25.38 1.05
C VAL A 686 24.29 24.29 1.34
N PHE A 687 23.16 24.29 0.61
CA PHE A 687 22.05 23.36 0.82
C PHE A 687 22.26 21.99 0.17
N PHE A 688 23.20 21.86 -0.77
CA PHE A 688 23.51 20.59 -1.42
C PHE A 688 24.06 19.55 -0.45
N THR A 689 24.85 19.97 0.55
CA THR A 689 25.39 19.04 1.55
C THR A 689 24.28 18.45 2.45
N PRO A 690 23.38 19.25 3.04
CA PRO A 690 22.17 18.73 3.70
C PRO A 690 21.29 17.88 2.78
N PHE A 691 21.09 18.29 1.52
CA PHE A 691 20.28 17.54 0.55
C PHE A 691 20.88 16.15 0.29
N LYS A 692 22.20 16.07 0.05
CA LYS A 692 22.92 14.80 -0.14
C LYS A 692 22.95 13.93 1.11
N ARG A 693 22.95 14.52 2.31
CA ARG A 693 22.81 13.77 3.57
C ARG A 693 21.40 13.22 3.74
N LYS A 694 20.36 13.98 3.36
CA LYS A 694 18.96 13.58 3.46
C LYS A 694 18.57 12.53 2.43
N PHE A 695 19.20 12.54 1.25
CA PHE A 695 18.99 11.59 0.15
C PHE A 695 20.34 11.03 -0.31
N PRO A 696 20.91 10.07 0.46
CA PRO A 696 22.23 9.53 0.19
C PRO A 696 22.29 8.62 -1.04
N GLU A 697 21.13 8.12 -1.51
CA GLU A 697 21.05 7.21 -2.64
C GLU A 697 21.57 7.86 -3.93
N THR A 698 22.46 7.16 -4.63
CA THR A 698 23.05 7.65 -5.88
C THR A 698 22.47 6.95 -7.09
N VAL A 699 22.52 7.63 -8.24
CA VAL A 699 22.19 7.02 -9.54
C VAL A 699 23.06 5.78 -9.80
N GLU A 700 24.29 5.77 -9.31
CA GLU A 700 25.21 4.64 -9.45
C GLU A 700 24.78 3.42 -8.62
N GLN A 701 24.21 3.64 -7.43
CA GLN A 701 23.63 2.55 -6.65
C GLN A 701 22.39 1.96 -7.33
N PHE A 702 21.57 2.79 -7.98
CA PHE A 702 20.44 2.32 -8.80
C PHE A 702 20.93 1.47 -9.98
N ILE A 703 21.88 1.97 -10.76
CA ILE A 703 22.45 1.23 -11.91
C ILE A 703 23.04 -0.10 -11.46
N ARG A 704 23.87 -0.10 -10.41
CA ARG A 704 24.50 -1.32 -9.91
C ARG A 704 23.47 -2.36 -9.44
N ARG A 705 22.38 -1.91 -8.85
CA ARG A 705 21.29 -2.80 -8.40
C ARG A 705 20.58 -3.43 -9.61
N ASN A 706 20.19 -2.64 -10.60
CA ASN A 706 19.53 -3.15 -11.81
C ASN A 706 20.46 -4.05 -12.63
N ASP A 707 21.76 -3.72 -12.75
CA ASP A 707 22.74 -4.57 -13.44
C ASP A 707 22.89 -5.95 -12.79
N LEU A 708 22.78 -6.02 -11.46
CA LEU A 708 22.81 -7.28 -10.72
C LEU A 708 21.52 -8.08 -10.91
N GLU A 709 20.37 -7.41 -10.92
CA GLU A 709 19.06 -8.01 -11.18
C GLU A 709 18.99 -8.53 -12.63
N ALA A 710 19.40 -7.75 -13.64
CA ALA A 710 19.44 -8.16 -15.05
C ALA A 710 20.40 -9.35 -15.30
N LYS A 711 21.57 -9.36 -14.65
CA LYS A 711 22.52 -10.49 -14.71
C LYS A 711 22.04 -11.75 -14.00
N ALA A 712 21.15 -11.61 -13.00
CA ALA A 712 20.51 -12.74 -12.35
C ALA A 712 19.46 -13.36 -13.28
N VAL A 713 18.71 -12.53 -14.01
CA VAL A 713 17.69 -12.96 -14.98
C VAL A 713 18.30 -13.55 -16.25
N SER A 714 19.49 -13.11 -16.69
CA SER A 714 20.16 -13.61 -17.90
C SER A 714 21.00 -14.89 -17.70
N ARG A 715 21.03 -15.45 -16.49
CA ARG A 715 21.79 -16.67 -16.13
C ARG A 715 20.92 -17.90 -15.92
N ASP A 716 19.61 -17.73 -16.01
CA ASP A 716 18.60 -18.78 -16.19
C ASP A 716 18.19 -18.83 -17.68
#